data_AF-A0A6P3Y557-F1
#
_entry.id   AF-A0A6P3Y557-F1
#
_cell.length_a   1.000
_cell.length_b   1.000
_cell.length_c   1.000
_cell.angle_alpha   90.00
_cell.angle_beta   90.00
_cell.angle_gamma   90.00
#
_symmetry.space_group_name_H-M   'P 1'
#
loop_
_entity.id
_entity.type
_entity.pdbx_description
1 polymer ?
#
loop_
_entity_poly.entity_id
_entity_poly.type
_entity_poly.pdbx_seq_one_letter_code
_entity_poly.pdbx_strand_id
1 'polypeptide(L)'
;MGEINVCFQIDTDNRENFSSSFAFQTFRKQRDAFYDILRIWEENHLVPGWVFQIALGSKIRSMLTLHNDSTNYYHIARLFKSQLLISCIQNGHQDDVVDDESLNFLKTLKHINPEKLTQLSKRFVTPLPSQGHNVGPSFPGMQEFFKDFILHAFNPIFYSHLENCFVYEIMELNDNQFANSEIEDSETMVDEQTQQNFTTCLSSLRLLAKVLGFLVSLPYRSESTTKEIIMTQVDIRSKVLPSLNLQACLQNAVIEGKLSLTIPWMVKYLAMMDAVSLRLPYYKQVLELLYCIYCAINCTDFSAPDCLISQQAAVLLKSSLCWLFELPNFPKDFCLAWQNTCKVKELKTLKQTEKSSVQKRNSHCVTDNRAVKCSLDKLDIITDRTMRMCCPRTDSTISVFNGNGTSLNIGSNKHVTPITSQLRKLNGSTRAKHLELQLEEAFFHGQPASTRKTVDFVSDRVASTCVKHICNTMLSSAREANLSAFRKILKQVHVERDSEGQSESSVNWINGFKDLLASDMNTLANNVSKELKEQCEKMIPAICEARVATSIESLLAEDSLAPVKEMCTKITTRIAMERIYQWIQSHIVGGSLFMKDMELEINRFLRNNSPVHTKQEKRHNSDAPSPTVVIDELRELVWDMIDNRGEGMTVPLILDILDKLYSAFNDRADLLPGPEKILYHLSIDFSLFLVAYRTDLFVREVQDKLIKIWSLDCLKDDQADSPIHRLFCPRNIMLLAQPENDTMWPIYGKFLRRLLEAKILDGDSLSDQCVALFRQDWPVPLLKLLSKCLTEAIEDYKTTDEATEKIKYLLGWIAETYHEIEFCNDYDV
;
A
#
# COMPACT_ATOMS: atom_id res chain seq x y z
N MET A 1 19.30 -9.75 26.43
CA MET A 1 19.72 -8.57 25.66
C MET A 1 21.15 -8.80 25.23
N GLY A 2 21.37 -9.11 23.95
CA GLY A 2 22.70 -9.13 23.36
C GLY A 2 22.68 -8.11 22.22
N GLU A 3 23.21 -6.92 22.48
CA GLU A 3 23.26 -5.86 21.48
C GLU A 3 24.35 -6.16 20.45
N ILE A 4 24.01 -5.92 19.18
CA ILE A 4 24.86 -6.21 18.02
C ILE A 4 25.85 -5.05 17.86
N ASN A 5 27.04 -5.19 18.43
CA ASN A 5 28.18 -4.31 18.13
C ASN A 5 28.68 -4.59 16.70
N VAL A 6 29.23 -3.58 15.99
CA VAL A 6 29.98 -3.84 14.73
C VAL A 6 31.10 -4.82 15.03
N CYS A 7 30.97 -6.04 14.50
CA CYS A 7 31.97 -7.09 14.60
C CYS A 7 33.25 -6.70 13.86
N PHE A 8 34.38 -7.19 14.36
CA PHE A 8 35.67 -7.04 13.69
C PHE A 8 35.63 -7.70 12.31
N GLN A 9 35.90 -6.93 11.26
CA GLN A 9 35.93 -7.43 9.89
C GLN A 9 37.37 -7.71 9.47
N ILE A 10 37.72 -8.98 9.23
CA ILE A 10 39.09 -9.39 8.91
C ILE A 10 39.63 -8.67 7.66
N ASP A 11 38.79 -8.43 6.66
CA ASP A 11 39.21 -7.80 5.39
C ASP A 11 39.51 -6.30 5.53
N THR A 12 38.81 -5.61 6.45
CA THR A 12 38.86 -4.15 6.55
C THR A 12 39.52 -3.65 7.83
N ASP A 13 39.67 -4.49 8.86
CA ASP A 13 40.27 -4.19 10.16
C ASP A 13 41.56 -5.00 10.42
N ASN A 14 42.25 -5.49 9.38
CA ASN A 14 43.56 -6.13 9.53
C ASN A 14 44.72 -5.11 9.60
N ARG A 15 45.91 -5.60 9.95
CA ARG A 15 47.14 -4.79 10.08
C ARG A 15 47.56 -4.11 8.77
N GLU A 16 47.21 -4.65 7.61
CA GLU A 16 47.64 -4.15 6.30
C GLU A 16 46.95 -2.84 5.94
N ASN A 17 45.76 -2.59 6.51
CA ASN A 17 45.02 -1.34 6.32
C ASN A 17 45.51 -0.18 7.20
N PHE A 18 46.54 -0.37 8.03
CA PHE A 18 47.09 0.66 8.91
C PHE A 18 48.53 1.04 8.54
N SER A 19 48.85 2.33 8.71
CA SER A 19 50.19 2.87 8.46
C SER A 19 51.29 2.25 9.33
N SER A 20 50.93 1.70 10.50
CA SER A 20 51.86 1.02 11.39
C SER A 20 51.16 0.05 12.35
N SER A 21 51.94 -0.85 12.96
CA SER A 21 51.46 -1.73 14.04
C SER A 21 50.97 -0.93 15.26
N PHE A 22 51.55 0.23 15.51
CA PHE A 22 51.14 1.12 16.59
C PHE A 22 49.78 1.78 16.31
N ALA A 23 49.57 2.24 15.07
CA ALA A 23 48.29 2.79 14.62
C ALA A 23 47.16 1.76 14.76
N PHE A 24 47.41 0.52 14.38
CA PHE A 24 46.46 -0.59 14.52
C PHE A 24 46.11 -0.91 15.98
N GLN A 25 47.11 -1.04 16.86
CA GLN A 25 46.87 -1.29 18.28
C GLN A 25 46.12 -0.14 18.93
N THR A 26 46.40 1.10 18.53
CA THR A 26 45.71 2.27 19.07
C THR A 26 44.27 2.37 18.57
N PHE A 27 44.00 2.00 17.32
CA PHE A 27 42.64 1.91 16.81
C PHE A 27 41.78 0.92 17.60
N ARG A 28 42.33 -0.25 17.97
CA ARG A 28 41.60 -1.20 18.85
C ARG A 28 41.18 -0.54 20.17
N LYS A 29 42.09 0.21 20.80
CA LYS A 29 41.77 0.98 22.03
C LYS A 29 40.72 2.05 21.78
N GLN A 30 40.78 2.76 20.65
CA GLN A 30 39.78 3.76 20.26
C GLN A 30 38.40 3.11 20.06
N ARG A 31 38.34 1.96 19.38
CA ARG A 31 37.11 1.19 19.17
C ARG A 31 36.52 0.70 20.50
N ASP A 32 37.35 0.11 21.36
CA ASP A 32 36.87 -0.41 22.64
C ASP A 32 36.35 0.74 23.53
N ALA A 33 37.04 1.88 23.54
CA ALA A 33 36.57 3.09 24.21
C ALA A 33 35.28 3.66 23.62
N PHE A 34 35.07 3.58 22.30
CA PHE A 34 33.81 3.97 21.66
C PHE A 34 32.64 3.14 22.18
N TYR A 35 32.79 1.82 22.27
CA TYR A 35 31.76 0.93 22.80
C TYR A 35 31.54 1.07 24.30
N ASP A 36 32.59 1.35 25.07
CA ASP A 36 32.42 1.67 26.49
C ASP A 36 31.65 2.99 26.68
N ILE A 37 31.87 4.00 25.83
CA ILE A 37 31.10 5.25 25.83
C ILE A 37 29.63 4.98 25.49
N LEU A 38 29.37 4.15 24.48
CA LEU A 38 28.01 3.76 24.07
C LEU A 38 27.28 3.03 25.21
N ARG A 39 27.92 2.02 25.82
CA ARG A 39 27.36 1.25 26.93
C ARG A 39 27.01 2.13 28.13
N ILE A 40 27.91 3.04 28.50
CA ILE A 40 27.67 3.99 29.61
C ILE A 40 26.45 4.87 29.29
N TRP A 41 26.27 5.30 28.03
CA TRP A 41 25.09 6.06 27.63
C TRP A 41 23.83 5.20 27.75
N GLU A 42 23.81 4.00 27.16
CA GLU A 42 22.67 3.08 27.18
C GLU A 42 22.19 2.79 28.61
N GLU A 43 23.11 2.48 29.52
CA GLU A 43 22.81 2.13 30.92
C GLU A 43 22.26 3.31 31.74
N ASN A 44 22.65 4.55 31.40
CA ASN A 44 22.45 5.68 32.30
C ASN A 44 21.57 6.80 31.73
N HIS A 45 21.44 7.00 30.42
CA HIS A 45 20.86 8.22 29.81
C HIS A 45 19.43 8.57 30.27
N LEU A 46 18.67 7.60 30.78
CA LEU A 46 17.32 7.78 31.33
C LEU A 46 17.30 8.16 32.83
N VAL A 47 18.46 8.17 33.50
CA VAL A 47 18.59 8.49 34.94
C VAL A 47 18.40 10.00 35.16
N PRO A 48 17.52 10.42 36.08
CA PRO A 48 17.31 11.83 36.39
C PRO A 48 18.62 12.55 36.80
N GLY A 49 18.91 13.69 36.17
CA GLY A 49 20.12 14.48 36.44
C GLY A 49 21.36 14.12 35.61
N TRP A 50 21.27 13.16 34.69
CA TRP A 50 22.31 12.87 33.70
C TRP A 50 22.47 14.07 32.74
N VAL A 51 23.68 14.65 32.61
CA VAL A 51 24.00 15.67 31.56
C VAL A 51 25.11 15.26 30.54
N PHE A 52 24.80 14.93 29.25
CA PHE A 52 25.67 14.20 28.27
C PHE A 52 27.15 14.59 28.33
N GLN A 53 27.37 15.90 28.24
CA GLN A 53 28.67 16.54 28.24
C GLN A 53 29.56 16.16 29.44
N ILE A 54 28.98 16.04 30.64
CA ILE A 54 29.71 15.83 31.89
C ILE A 54 30.24 14.41 31.97
N ALA A 55 29.42 13.40 31.67
CA ALA A 55 29.84 12.01 31.86
C ALA A 55 30.68 11.47 30.69
N LEU A 56 30.41 11.90 29.45
CA LEU A 56 31.01 11.32 28.24
C LEU A 56 31.89 12.28 27.44
N GLY A 57 31.72 13.60 27.57
CA GLY A 57 32.40 14.56 26.70
C GLY A 57 33.94 14.48 26.78
N SER A 58 34.52 14.32 27.97
CA SER A 58 35.97 14.18 28.13
C SER A 58 36.49 12.85 27.59
N LYS A 59 35.74 11.76 27.76
CA LYS A 59 36.06 10.42 27.24
C LYS A 59 36.10 10.42 25.70
N ILE A 60 35.11 11.04 25.05
CA ILE A 60 35.04 11.16 23.59
C ILE A 60 36.28 11.90 23.06
N ARG A 61 36.59 13.06 23.63
CA ARG A 61 37.76 13.85 23.21
C ARG A 61 39.06 13.07 23.39
N SER A 62 39.25 12.47 24.56
CA SER A 62 40.44 11.65 24.84
C SER A 62 40.59 10.51 23.85
N MET A 63 39.50 9.81 23.51
CA MET A 63 39.50 8.72 22.55
C MET A 63 39.92 9.19 21.14
N LEU A 64 39.34 10.29 20.67
CA LEU A 64 39.63 10.84 19.33
C LEU A 64 41.07 11.36 19.21
N THR A 65 41.71 11.74 20.32
CA THR A 65 43.10 12.23 20.33
C THR A 65 44.13 11.18 20.72
N LEU A 66 43.73 9.90 20.91
CA LEU A 66 44.66 8.80 21.23
C LEU A 66 45.72 8.61 20.13
N HIS A 67 45.36 8.82 18.87
CA HIS A 67 46.27 8.78 17.73
C HIS A 67 45.77 9.71 16.63
N ASN A 68 46.55 10.75 16.32
CA ASN A 68 46.20 11.77 15.33
C ASN A 68 46.76 11.37 13.96
N ASP A 69 46.17 10.34 13.35
CA ASP A 69 46.55 9.84 12.03
C ASP A 69 45.31 9.72 11.14
N SER A 70 45.49 10.05 9.86
CA SER A 70 44.41 10.05 8.86
C SER A 70 43.74 8.68 8.74
N THR A 71 44.52 7.58 8.83
CA THR A 71 43.99 6.23 8.72
C THR A 71 43.14 5.88 9.94
N ASN A 72 43.60 6.21 11.16
CA ASN A 72 42.81 6.01 12.38
C ASN A 72 41.49 6.79 12.34
N TYR A 73 41.51 8.05 11.91
CA TYR A 73 40.28 8.84 11.79
C TYR A 73 39.31 8.27 10.76
N TYR A 74 39.82 7.79 9.62
CA TYR A 74 39.01 7.09 8.63
C TYR A 74 38.33 5.84 9.22
N HIS A 75 39.07 4.97 9.92
CA HIS A 75 38.49 3.77 10.54
C HIS A 75 37.47 4.11 11.64
N ILE A 76 37.70 5.16 12.44
CA ILE A 76 36.74 5.59 13.46
C ILE A 76 35.50 6.22 12.84
N ALA A 77 35.62 7.02 11.78
CA ALA A 77 34.48 7.52 11.02
C ALA A 77 33.66 6.39 10.40
N ARG A 78 34.32 5.36 9.84
CA ARG A 78 33.67 4.16 9.31
C ARG A 78 32.94 3.38 10.41
N LEU A 79 33.58 3.17 11.57
CA LEU A 79 32.96 2.52 12.73
C LEU A 79 31.72 3.29 13.20
N PHE A 80 31.82 4.61 13.35
CA PHE A 80 30.72 5.48 13.75
C PHE A 80 29.54 5.34 12.78
N LYS A 81 29.78 5.44 11.48
CA LYS A 81 28.77 5.26 10.43
C LYS A 81 28.10 3.88 10.52
N SER A 82 28.90 2.82 10.61
CA SER A 82 28.37 1.45 10.66
C SER A 82 27.52 1.24 11.92
N GLN A 83 27.99 1.68 13.09
CA GLN A 83 27.21 1.53 14.33
C GLN A 83 25.93 2.38 14.30
N LEU A 84 25.97 3.58 13.72
CA LEU A 84 24.78 4.42 13.51
C LEU A 84 23.70 3.68 12.72
N LEU A 85 24.07 3.02 11.62
CA LEU A 85 23.13 2.25 10.80
C LEU A 85 22.60 1.01 11.52
N ILE A 86 23.46 0.25 12.21
CA ILE A 86 23.03 -0.94 12.96
C ILE A 86 22.06 -0.56 14.07
N SER A 87 22.44 0.38 14.94
CA SER A 87 21.65 0.80 16.09
C SER A 87 20.30 1.41 15.70
N CYS A 88 20.22 2.12 14.57
CA CYS A 88 19.01 2.86 14.20
C CYS A 88 18.11 2.16 13.16
N ILE A 89 18.67 1.33 12.28
CA ILE A 89 17.93 0.71 11.17
C ILE A 89 17.73 -0.80 11.40
N GLN A 90 18.76 -1.51 11.87
CA GLN A 90 18.69 -2.97 12.07
C GLN A 90 18.01 -3.33 13.41
N ASN A 91 18.23 -2.57 14.48
CA ASN A 91 17.55 -2.74 15.78
C ASN A 91 16.14 -2.15 15.84
N GLY A 92 15.78 -1.20 14.98
CA GLY A 92 14.44 -0.58 14.94
C GLY A 92 13.29 -1.54 14.59
N HIS A 93 13.60 -2.79 14.30
CA HIS A 93 12.63 -3.88 14.18
C HIS A 93 12.17 -4.47 15.52
N GLN A 94 12.82 -4.14 16.65
CA GLN A 94 12.44 -4.63 17.99
C GLN A 94 11.54 -3.67 18.78
N ASP A 95 11.63 -2.35 18.58
CA ASP A 95 10.85 -1.36 19.35
C ASP A 95 9.35 -1.29 18.99
N ASP A 96 8.92 -1.90 17.89
CA ASP A 96 7.49 -2.08 17.55
C ASP A 96 6.85 -3.28 18.27
N VAL A 97 7.63 -4.06 19.03
CA VAL A 97 7.07 -5.05 19.96
C VAL A 97 6.72 -4.32 21.25
N VAL A 98 5.49 -3.82 21.30
CA VAL A 98 4.84 -3.48 22.58
C VAL A 98 5.06 -4.66 23.52
N ASP A 99 5.75 -4.39 24.63
CA ASP A 99 6.09 -5.34 25.69
C ASP A 99 4.96 -6.38 25.90
N ASP A 100 5.29 -7.66 25.82
CA ASP A 100 4.32 -8.77 25.80
C ASP A 100 3.51 -8.82 27.13
N GLU A 101 4.03 -8.22 28.21
CA GLU A 101 3.30 -7.95 29.45
C GLU A 101 2.20 -6.90 29.28
N SER A 102 2.47 -5.82 28.55
CA SER A 102 1.49 -4.77 28.24
C SER A 102 0.39 -5.29 27.31
N LEU A 103 0.72 -6.14 26.34
CA LEU A 103 -0.25 -6.81 25.48
C LEU A 103 -1.10 -7.85 26.22
N ASN A 104 -0.55 -8.56 27.21
CA ASN A 104 -1.33 -9.46 28.07
C ASN A 104 -2.29 -8.71 28.99
N PHE A 105 -1.88 -7.55 29.53
CA PHE A 105 -2.78 -6.68 30.29
C PHE A 105 -3.95 -6.18 29.42
N LEU A 106 -3.67 -5.71 28.21
CA LEU A 106 -4.69 -5.24 27.26
C LEU A 106 -5.63 -6.35 26.77
N LYS A 107 -5.14 -7.59 26.60
CA LYS A 107 -5.96 -8.77 26.28
C LYS A 107 -6.88 -9.19 27.43
N THR A 108 -6.57 -8.82 28.67
CA THR A 108 -7.39 -9.16 29.85
C THR A 108 -8.66 -8.30 29.90
N LEU A 109 -8.66 -7.12 29.26
CA LEU A 109 -9.81 -6.21 29.15
C LEU A 109 -10.70 -6.64 27.96
N LYS A 110 -11.41 -7.77 28.11
CA LYS A 110 -12.26 -8.41 27.08
C LYS A 110 -13.33 -7.53 26.40
N HIS A 111 -13.57 -6.31 26.87
CA HIS A 111 -14.65 -5.44 26.39
C HIS A 111 -14.19 -4.06 25.90
N ILE A 112 -12.89 -3.79 25.79
CA ILE A 112 -12.40 -2.50 25.31
C ILE A 112 -11.41 -2.72 24.17
N ASN A 113 -11.65 -2.02 23.06
CA ASN A 113 -10.86 -2.13 21.84
C ASN A 113 -9.36 -1.83 22.15
N PRO A 114 -8.44 -2.80 21.97
CA PRO A 114 -7.03 -2.65 22.36
C PRO A 114 -6.31 -1.52 21.62
N GLU A 115 -6.77 -1.15 20.42
CA GLU A 115 -6.27 0.01 19.67
C GLU A 115 -6.64 1.36 20.32
N LYS A 116 -7.86 1.45 20.90
CA LYS A 116 -8.26 2.65 21.64
C LYS A 116 -7.43 2.80 22.91
N LEU A 117 -7.10 1.69 23.58
CA LEU A 117 -6.28 1.69 24.80
C LEU A 117 -4.81 2.00 24.52
N THR A 118 -4.25 1.54 23.40
CA THR A 118 -2.89 1.91 22.96
C THR A 118 -2.82 3.37 22.51
N GLN A 119 -3.85 3.88 21.83
CA GLN A 119 -3.96 5.32 21.57
C GLN A 119 -4.14 6.12 22.87
N LEU A 120 -4.89 5.60 23.85
CA LEU A 120 -5.06 6.23 25.16
C LEU A 120 -3.75 6.23 25.94
N SER A 121 -3.00 5.12 25.97
CA SER A 121 -1.72 5.03 26.70
C SER A 121 -0.67 5.94 26.06
N LYS A 122 -0.63 6.02 24.73
CA LYS A 122 0.20 7.00 24.00
C LYS A 122 -0.18 8.44 24.34
N ARG A 123 -1.46 8.74 24.60
CA ARG A 123 -1.90 10.06 25.09
C ARG A 123 -1.53 10.33 26.56
N PHE A 124 -1.33 9.30 27.37
CA PHE A 124 -0.98 9.43 28.79
C PHE A 124 0.53 9.52 29.04
N VAL A 125 1.37 8.87 28.21
CA VAL A 125 2.83 8.80 28.41
C VAL A 125 3.58 9.89 27.64
N THR A 126 2.98 10.44 26.58
CA THR A 126 3.58 11.55 25.81
C THR A 126 2.72 12.80 25.99
N PRO A 127 3.24 13.92 26.53
CA PRO A 127 2.48 15.17 26.49
C PRO A 127 2.19 15.47 25.02
N LEU A 128 0.91 15.55 24.66
CA LEU A 128 0.49 16.03 23.34
C LEU A 128 1.23 17.37 23.13
N PRO A 129 2.11 17.51 22.11
CA PRO A 129 2.45 18.83 21.64
C PRO A 129 1.11 19.45 21.25
N SER A 130 0.72 20.52 21.93
CA SER A 130 -0.46 21.29 21.60
C SER A 130 -0.50 21.55 20.09
N GLN A 131 -1.70 21.38 19.53
CA GLN A 131 -2.10 21.71 18.16
C GLN A 131 -1.11 22.62 17.40
N GLY A 132 -0.64 22.15 16.24
CA GLY A 132 -0.22 23.03 15.14
C GLY A 132 1.24 23.51 15.10
N HIS A 133 2.14 23.08 15.98
CA HIS A 133 3.56 23.45 15.84
C HIS A 133 4.31 22.50 14.89
N ASN A 134 4.87 23.06 13.82
CA ASN A 134 5.74 22.37 12.86
C ASN A 134 6.75 21.45 13.56
N VAL A 135 6.59 20.14 13.39
CA VAL A 135 7.55 19.13 13.89
C VAL A 135 8.84 19.28 13.08
N GLY A 136 9.78 20.06 13.63
CA GLY A 136 11.13 20.21 13.08
C GLY A 136 11.91 18.89 13.14
N PRO A 137 13.07 18.82 12.48
CA PRO A 137 13.87 17.60 12.49
C PRO A 137 14.43 17.31 13.90
N SER A 138 14.02 16.18 14.49
CA SER A 138 14.46 15.69 15.81
C SER A 138 15.28 14.39 15.67
N PHE A 139 16.15 14.05 16.63
CA PHE A 139 16.92 12.79 16.67
C PHE A 139 16.35 11.86 17.74
N PRO A 140 15.42 10.93 17.40
CA PRO A 140 14.80 10.04 18.37
C PRO A 140 15.66 8.82 18.73
N GLY A 141 15.47 8.30 19.94
CA GLY A 141 16.07 7.04 20.41
C GLY A 141 17.60 7.05 20.31
N MET A 142 18.17 5.96 19.78
CA MET A 142 19.62 5.81 19.58
C MET A 142 20.26 6.93 18.75
N GLN A 143 19.50 7.66 17.92
CA GLN A 143 20.05 8.78 17.15
C GLN A 143 20.53 9.93 18.04
N GLU A 144 19.97 10.07 19.25
CA GLU A 144 20.38 11.09 20.23
C GLU A 144 21.84 10.92 20.64
N PHE A 145 22.27 9.68 20.92
CA PHE A 145 23.65 9.35 21.23
C PHE A 145 24.62 9.87 20.17
N PHE A 146 24.37 9.57 18.89
CA PHE A 146 25.26 9.96 17.80
C PHE A 146 25.30 11.47 17.59
N LYS A 147 24.15 12.14 17.72
CA LYS A 147 24.06 13.60 17.65
C LYS A 147 24.88 14.24 18.78
N ASP A 148 24.71 13.79 20.02
CA ASP A 148 25.42 14.35 21.17
C ASP A 148 26.91 13.98 21.17
N PHE A 149 27.27 12.80 20.64
CA PHE A 149 28.65 12.44 20.36
C PHE A 149 29.31 13.44 19.43
N ILE A 150 28.67 13.79 18.30
CA ILE A 150 29.18 14.79 17.36
C ILE A 150 29.32 16.16 18.04
N LEU A 151 28.32 16.58 18.84
CA LEU A 151 28.36 17.86 19.56
C LEU A 151 29.53 17.96 20.54
N HIS A 152 29.93 16.85 21.15
CA HIS A 152 30.96 16.84 22.19
C HIS A 152 32.33 16.30 21.74
N ALA A 153 32.44 15.87 20.48
CA ALA A 153 33.69 15.43 19.87
C ALA A 153 34.74 16.54 19.76
N PHE A 154 34.32 17.78 19.44
CA PHE A 154 35.17 18.96 19.28
C PHE A 154 36.49 18.68 18.52
N ASN A 155 36.42 17.88 17.47
CA ASN A 155 37.57 17.47 16.68
C ASN A 155 37.30 17.70 15.18
N PRO A 156 37.84 18.80 14.60
CA PRO A 156 37.64 19.13 13.19
C PRO A 156 38.18 18.07 12.22
N ILE A 157 39.27 17.38 12.59
CA ILE A 157 39.86 16.33 11.75
C ILE A 157 38.87 15.17 11.63
N PHE A 158 38.32 14.73 12.76
CA PHE A 158 37.27 13.71 12.79
C PHE A 158 36.04 14.13 11.98
N TYR A 159 35.59 15.39 12.10
CA TYR A 159 34.46 15.90 11.33
C TYR A 159 34.68 15.81 9.82
N SER A 160 35.86 16.18 9.31
CA SER A 160 36.17 16.06 7.88
C SER A 160 36.16 14.61 7.39
N HIS A 161 36.72 13.67 8.17
CA HIS A 161 36.67 12.25 7.81
C HIS A 161 35.25 11.68 7.88
N LEU A 162 34.47 12.09 8.87
CA LEU A 162 33.08 11.66 9.03
C LEU A 162 32.21 12.19 7.88
N GLU A 163 32.40 13.45 7.49
CA GLU A 163 31.74 14.06 6.33
C GLU A 163 32.03 13.26 5.05
N ASN A 164 33.30 12.99 4.77
CA ASN A 164 33.71 12.19 3.61
C ASN A 164 33.12 10.78 3.63
N CYS A 165 33.12 10.11 4.79
CA CYS A 165 32.52 8.79 4.94
C CYS A 165 31.02 8.79 4.66
N PHE A 166 30.28 9.81 5.13
CA PHE A 166 28.85 9.94 4.84
C PHE A 166 28.58 10.28 3.38
N VAL A 167 29.34 11.20 2.78
CA VAL A 167 29.18 11.56 1.37
C VAL A 167 29.40 10.32 0.49
N TYR A 168 30.47 9.57 0.72
CA TYR A 168 30.74 8.33 -0.04
C TYR A 168 29.58 7.34 0.07
N GLU A 169 29.13 7.03 1.29
CA GLU A 169 28.05 6.06 1.50
C GLU A 169 26.71 6.53 0.92
N ILE A 170 26.37 7.81 1.04
CA ILE A 170 25.13 8.36 0.48
C ILE A 170 25.15 8.24 -1.05
N MET A 171 26.28 8.51 -1.70
CA MET A 171 26.40 8.36 -3.15
C MET A 171 26.29 6.89 -3.56
N GLU A 172 26.99 5.98 -2.87
CA GLU A 172 26.88 4.53 -3.13
C GLU A 172 25.43 4.03 -3.00
N LEU A 173 24.75 4.41 -1.91
CA LEU A 173 23.36 4.00 -1.67
C LEU A 173 22.38 4.65 -2.65
N ASN A 174 22.62 5.89 -3.10
CA ASN A 174 21.77 6.59 -4.06
C ASN A 174 21.91 6.00 -5.48
N ASP A 175 23.07 5.47 -5.82
CA ASP A 175 23.35 4.85 -7.12
C ASP A 175 22.84 3.41 -7.22
N ASN A 176 22.39 2.82 -6.10
CA ASN A 176 21.79 1.49 -6.07
C ASN A 176 20.63 1.35 -7.06
N GLN A 177 20.55 0.15 -7.67
CA GLN A 177 19.49 -0.21 -8.60
C GLN A 177 18.56 -1.23 -7.93
N PHE A 178 17.26 -1.00 -8.07
CA PHE A 178 16.21 -1.86 -7.52
C PHE A 178 15.38 -2.57 -8.60
N ALA A 179 15.62 -2.27 -9.88
CA ALA A 179 14.97 -2.96 -10.98
C ALA A 179 15.76 -4.25 -11.29
N ASN A 180 15.10 -5.41 -11.19
CA ASN A 180 15.65 -6.64 -11.73
C ASN A 180 15.65 -6.52 -13.26
N SER A 181 16.73 -6.98 -13.91
CA SER A 181 16.91 -6.94 -15.38
C SER A 181 15.88 -7.78 -16.16
N GLU A 182 14.94 -8.44 -15.47
CA GLU A 182 13.95 -9.37 -16.00
C GLU A 182 12.51 -8.83 -15.93
N ILE A 183 12.28 -7.62 -15.39
CA ILE A 183 10.93 -7.02 -15.34
C ILE A 183 10.62 -6.47 -16.74
N GLU A 184 9.67 -7.08 -17.44
CA GLU A 184 9.14 -6.54 -18.71
C GLU A 184 8.53 -5.15 -18.46
N ASP A 185 8.67 -4.21 -19.42
CA ASP A 185 8.27 -2.79 -19.30
C ASP A 185 6.78 -2.56 -18.91
N SER A 186 5.95 -3.61 -18.94
CA SER A 186 4.53 -3.60 -18.56
C SER A 186 4.24 -4.04 -17.12
N GLU A 187 5.19 -4.63 -16.39
CA GLU A 187 4.97 -5.07 -15.00
C GLU A 187 5.50 -4.05 -13.99
N THR A 188 4.60 -3.45 -13.20
CA THR A 188 4.95 -2.52 -12.11
C THR A 188 5.17 -3.22 -10.76
N MET A 189 4.82 -4.50 -10.67
CA MET A 189 4.88 -5.28 -9.44
C MET A 189 6.31 -5.65 -9.07
N VAL A 190 6.64 -5.50 -7.79
CA VAL A 190 7.97 -5.77 -7.24
C VAL A 190 7.84 -6.81 -6.12
N ASP A 191 8.80 -7.72 -6.01
CA ASP A 191 8.82 -8.74 -4.97
C ASP A 191 9.11 -8.15 -3.57
N GLU A 192 8.66 -8.84 -2.53
CA GLU A 192 8.79 -8.38 -1.14
C GLU A 192 10.25 -8.14 -0.71
N GLN A 193 11.20 -8.92 -1.24
CA GLN A 193 12.63 -8.76 -0.91
C GLN A 193 13.16 -7.45 -1.49
N THR A 194 12.83 -7.13 -2.74
CA THR A 194 13.22 -5.87 -3.37
C THR A 194 12.56 -4.67 -2.68
N GLN A 195 11.29 -4.77 -2.27
CA GLN A 195 10.61 -3.73 -1.47
C GLN A 195 11.30 -3.51 -0.11
N GLN A 196 11.71 -4.59 0.56
CA GLN A 196 12.42 -4.52 1.84
C GLN A 196 13.84 -3.94 1.68
N ASN A 197 14.55 -4.31 0.61
CA ASN A 197 15.85 -3.74 0.25
C ASN A 197 15.75 -2.23 0.00
N PHE A 198 14.75 -1.80 -0.78
CA PHE A 198 14.47 -0.39 -1.01
C PHE A 198 14.15 0.36 0.28
N THR A 199 13.27 -0.20 1.11
CA THR A 199 12.90 0.41 2.40
C THR A 199 14.13 0.58 3.31
N THR A 200 15.00 -0.42 3.36
CA THR A 200 16.24 -0.37 4.14
C THR A 200 17.21 0.66 3.58
N CYS A 201 17.44 0.67 2.26
CA CYS A 201 18.31 1.64 1.60
C CYS A 201 17.84 3.08 1.83
N LEU A 202 16.53 3.34 1.61
CA LEU A 202 15.94 4.66 1.80
C LEU A 202 16.02 5.12 3.27
N SER A 203 15.84 4.20 4.23
CA SER A 203 16.00 4.51 5.65
C SER A 203 17.44 4.94 5.98
N SER A 204 18.42 4.18 5.48
CA SER A 204 19.84 4.47 5.64
C SER A 204 20.22 5.81 5.02
N LEU A 205 19.81 6.05 3.76
CA LEU A 205 20.03 7.32 3.06
C LEU A 205 19.49 8.50 3.86
N ARG A 206 18.24 8.43 4.33
CA ARG A 206 17.60 9.50 5.09
C ARG A 206 18.28 9.77 6.42
N LEU A 207 18.74 8.73 7.12
CA LEU A 207 19.45 8.86 8.38
C LEU A 207 20.83 9.51 8.17
N LEU A 208 21.63 8.99 7.23
CA LEU A 208 22.95 9.52 6.93
C LEU A 208 22.88 10.97 6.43
N ALA A 209 21.95 11.27 5.52
CA ALA A 209 21.75 12.62 4.99
C ALA A 209 21.38 13.63 6.07
N LYS A 210 20.55 13.22 7.05
CA LYS A 210 20.19 14.05 8.20
C LYS A 210 21.39 14.32 9.11
N VAL A 211 22.17 13.29 9.46
CA VAL A 211 23.37 13.47 10.30
C VAL A 211 24.44 14.29 9.57
N LEU A 212 24.59 14.10 8.26
CA LEU A 212 25.49 14.90 7.43
C LEU A 212 25.06 16.37 7.38
N GLY A 213 23.77 16.65 7.14
CA GLY A 213 23.26 18.02 7.17
C GLY A 213 23.45 18.68 8.54
N PHE A 214 23.28 17.92 9.62
CA PHE A 214 23.60 18.38 10.97
C PHE A 214 25.07 18.75 11.12
N LEU A 215 25.98 17.86 10.72
CA LEU A 215 27.43 18.04 10.79
C LEU A 215 27.89 19.29 10.01
N VAL A 216 27.40 19.47 8.77
CA VAL A 216 27.74 20.60 7.91
C VAL A 216 27.17 21.92 8.43
N SER A 217 25.96 21.89 9.03
CA SER A 217 25.33 23.08 9.62
C SER A 217 25.95 23.51 10.95
N LEU A 218 26.65 22.60 11.64
CA LEU A 218 27.11 22.79 13.01
C LEU A 218 27.92 24.08 13.24
N PRO A 219 28.86 24.48 12.36
CA PRO A 219 29.63 25.71 12.53
C PRO A 219 28.79 27.00 12.42
N TYR A 220 27.57 26.92 11.87
CA TYR A 220 26.76 28.06 11.48
C TYR A 220 25.47 28.21 12.29
N ARG A 221 25.31 27.44 13.37
CA ARG A 221 24.13 27.55 14.25
C ARG A 221 24.16 28.84 15.04
N SER A 222 23.17 29.70 14.78
CA SER A 222 22.88 30.90 15.58
C SER A 222 21.38 30.99 15.84
N GLU A 223 20.99 31.36 17.05
CA GLU A 223 19.59 31.55 17.46
C GLU A 223 19.01 32.90 16.99
N SER A 224 19.87 33.88 16.65
CA SER A 224 19.43 35.17 16.14
C SER A 224 20.38 35.71 15.07
N THR A 225 19.82 36.04 13.91
CA THR A 225 20.58 36.63 12.79
C THR A 225 19.76 37.77 12.21
N THR A 226 20.30 39.00 12.24
CA THR A 226 19.67 40.16 11.59
C THR A 226 19.79 40.04 10.07
N LYS A 227 18.89 40.71 9.32
CA LYS A 227 18.87 40.66 7.84
C LYS A 227 20.20 41.08 7.20
N GLU A 228 20.89 42.07 7.78
CA GLU A 228 22.20 42.54 7.30
C GLU A 228 23.28 41.45 7.47
N ILE A 229 23.33 40.78 8.63
CA ILE A 229 24.27 39.68 8.89
C ILE A 229 23.99 38.51 7.94
N ILE A 230 22.72 38.21 7.62
CA ILE A 230 22.37 37.17 6.65
C ILE A 230 22.99 37.50 5.28
N MET A 231 22.86 38.73 4.79
CA MET A 231 23.40 39.12 3.48
C MET A 231 24.92 39.00 3.44
N THR A 232 25.62 39.52 4.46
CA THR A 232 27.08 39.40 4.55
C THR A 232 27.54 37.95 4.62
N GLN A 233 26.83 37.10 5.39
CA GLN A 233 27.15 35.68 5.49
C GLN A 233 26.90 34.92 4.19
N VAL A 234 25.86 35.27 3.43
CA VAL A 234 25.63 34.72 2.08
C VAL A 234 26.80 35.09 1.16
N ASP A 235 27.25 36.34 1.16
CA ASP A 235 28.34 36.79 0.30
C ASP A 235 29.65 36.04 0.58
N ILE A 236 30.00 35.86 1.86
CA ILE A 236 31.20 35.14 2.29
C ILE A 236 31.11 33.65 1.92
N ARG A 237 30.00 33.00 2.29
CA ARG A 237 29.84 31.55 2.16
C ARG A 237 29.57 31.12 0.71
N SER A 238 29.14 32.03 -0.16
CA SER A 238 28.98 31.78 -1.60
C SER A 238 30.28 31.39 -2.32
N LYS A 239 31.44 31.62 -1.70
CA LYS A 239 32.76 31.30 -2.26
C LYS A 239 33.19 29.85 -2.04
N VAL A 240 32.48 29.10 -1.20
CA VAL A 240 32.80 27.71 -0.87
C VAL A 240 31.79 26.78 -1.52
N LEU A 241 32.29 25.75 -2.22
CA LEU A 241 31.44 24.74 -2.84
C LEU A 241 31.04 23.68 -1.79
N PRO A 242 29.77 23.24 -1.74
CA PRO A 242 29.38 22.12 -0.90
C PRO A 242 30.06 20.82 -1.31
N SER A 243 30.35 19.96 -0.34
CA SER A 243 30.93 18.63 -0.55
C SER A 243 30.02 17.67 -1.30
N LEU A 244 28.70 17.86 -1.18
CA LEU A 244 27.68 17.05 -1.83
C LEU A 244 27.03 17.79 -3.01
N ASN A 245 27.17 17.24 -4.21
CA ASN A 245 26.58 17.82 -5.43
C ASN A 245 25.09 17.44 -5.58
N LEU A 246 24.25 17.98 -4.69
CA LEU A 246 22.79 17.83 -4.71
C LEU A 246 22.16 18.16 -6.07
N GLN A 247 22.67 19.17 -6.77
CA GLN A 247 22.13 19.56 -8.08
C GLN A 247 22.32 18.44 -9.11
N ALA A 248 23.52 17.85 -9.19
CA ALA A 248 23.80 16.73 -10.07
C ALA A 248 22.98 15.49 -9.67
N CYS A 249 22.88 15.18 -8.37
CA CYS A 249 22.05 14.07 -7.89
C CYS A 249 20.58 14.24 -8.31
N LEU A 250 20.03 15.45 -8.16
CA LEU A 250 18.63 15.74 -8.51
C LEU A 250 18.39 15.68 -10.02
N GLN A 251 19.31 16.24 -10.83
CA GLN A 251 19.24 16.17 -12.28
C GLN A 251 19.34 14.72 -12.78
N ASN A 252 20.27 13.93 -12.25
CA ASN A 252 20.40 12.51 -12.56
C ASN A 252 19.15 11.73 -12.14
N ALA A 253 18.55 12.04 -10.99
CA ALA A 253 17.32 11.39 -10.54
C ALA A 253 16.12 11.68 -11.46
N VAL A 254 16.03 12.90 -12.01
CA VAL A 254 15.02 13.24 -13.04
C VAL A 254 15.23 12.44 -14.32
N ILE A 255 16.49 12.26 -14.73
CA ILE A 255 16.86 11.53 -15.96
C ILE A 255 16.63 10.02 -15.79
N GLU A 256 17.10 9.44 -14.69
CA GLU A 256 17.01 8.00 -14.43
C GLU A 256 15.65 7.56 -13.86
N GLY A 257 14.74 8.50 -13.55
CA GLY A 257 13.44 8.19 -12.96
C GLY A 257 13.55 7.58 -11.55
N LYS A 258 14.37 8.20 -10.69
CA LYS A 258 14.66 7.76 -9.30
C LYS A 258 14.31 8.82 -8.25
N LEU A 259 13.37 9.72 -8.55
CA LEU A 259 12.98 10.81 -7.66
C LEU A 259 12.50 10.30 -6.29
N SER A 260 11.75 9.20 -6.28
CA SER A 260 11.22 8.52 -5.09
C SER A 260 12.29 8.07 -4.11
N LEU A 261 13.52 7.80 -4.58
CA LEU A 261 14.68 7.52 -3.73
C LEU A 261 15.41 8.82 -3.34
N THR A 262 15.69 9.69 -4.31
CA THR A 262 16.61 10.82 -4.13
C THR A 262 16.01 11.98 -3.31
N ILE A 263 14.75 12.34 -3.56
CA ILE A 263 14.13 13.50 -2.89
C ILE A 263 13.98 13.30 -1.37
N PRO A 264 13.51 12.15 -0.85
CA PRO A 264 13.29 12.02 0.60
C PRO A 264 14.54 12.18 1.47
N TRP A 265 15.71 11.73 1.02
CA TRP A 265 16.96 11.93 1.77
C TRP A 265 17.52 13.35 1.58
N MET A 266 17.39 13.91 0.37
CA MET A 266 17.81 15.29 0.10
C MET A 266 17.03 16.29 0.96
N VAL A 267 15.73 16.08 1.12
CA VAL A 267 14.87 16.82 2.04
C VAL A 267 15.39 16.72 3.48
N LYS A 268 15.84 15.55 3.94
CA LYS A 268 16.39 15.39 5.30
C LYS A 268 17.71 16.10 5.51
N TYR A 269 18.59 16.13 4.50
CA TYR A 269 19.80 16.93 4.52
C TYR A 269 19.46 18.43 4.61
N LEU A 270 18.62 18.93 3.70
CA LEU A 270 18.24 20.34 3.62
C LEU A 270 17.50 20.83 4.88
N ALA A 271 16.68 19.97 5.49
CA ALA A 271 15.97 20.27 6.72
C ALA A 271 16.91 20.61 7.90
N MET A 272 18.12 20.04 7.91
CA MET A 272 19.11 20.28 8.96
C MET A 272 19.99 21.52 8.73
N MET A 273 19.93 22.12 7.53
CA MET A 273 20.75 23.29 7.18
C MET A 273 20.29 24.55 7.91
N ASP A 274 21.21 25.47 8.16
CA ASP A 274 20.87 26.79 8.72
C ASP A 274 20.16 27.69 7.69
N ALA A 275 19.45 28.71 8.17
CA ALA A 275 18.66 29.61 7.32
C ALA A 275 19.51 30.40 6.30
N VAL A 276 20.81 30.62 6.56
CA VAL A 276 21.71 31.30 5.63
C VAL A 276 22.17 30.34 4.52
N SER A 277 22.49 29.08 4.86
CA SER A 277 22.83 28.06 3.87
C SER A 277 21.78 27.95 2.76
N LEU A 278 20.49 27.89 3.13
CA LEU A 278 19.40 27.75 2.18
C LEU A 278 19.21 28.98 1.27
N ARG A 279 19.83 30.13 1.61
CA ARG A 279 19.84 31.35 0.79
C ARG A 279 21.07 31.46 -0.12
N LEU A 280 22.05 30.55 -0.02
CA LEU A 280 23.21 30.57 -0.90
C LEU A 280 22.80 30.31 -2.36
N PRO A 281 23.48 30.91 -3.35
CA PRO A 281 23.13 30.77 -4.76
C PRO A 281 23.02 29.31 -5.23
N TYR A 282 23.90 28.44 -4.74
CA TYR A 282 23.89 27.01 -5.04
C TYR A 282 22.60 26.32 -4.53
N TYR A 283 22.29 26.46 -3.23
CA TYR A 283 21.09 25.84 -2.66
C TYR A 283 19.81 26.46 -3.21
N LYS A 284 19.81 27.75 -3.53
CA LYS A 284 18.68 28.41 -4.20
C LYS A 284 18.31 27.70 -5.51
N GLN A 285 19.28 27.33 -6.35
CA GLN A 285 19.03 26.58 -7.59
C GLN A 285 18.47 25.17 -7.31
N VAL A 286 19.01 24.48 -6.30
CA VAL A 286 18.50 23.16 -5.89
C VAL A 286 17.05 23.25 -5.41
N LEU A 287 16.74 24.23 -4.57
CA LEU A 287 15.39 24.47 -4.03
C LEU A 287 14.40 24.87 -5.14
N GLU A 288 14.83 25.67 -6.11
CA GLU A 288 14.03 26.02 -7.29
C GLU A 288 13.68 24.77 -8.12
N LEU A 289 14.65 23.89 -8.36
CA LEU A 289 14.42 22.63 -9.07
C LEU A 289 13.45 21.72 -8.29
N LEU A 290 13.61 21.60 -6.97
CA LEU A 290 12.68 20.86 -6.10
C LEU A 290 11.26 21.45 -6.14
N TYR A 291 11.13 22.78 -6.15
CA TYR A 291 9.84 23.46 -6.28
C TYR A 291 9.18 23.23 -7.65
N CYS A 292 9.96 23.27 -8.73
CA CYS A 292 9.43 22.97 -10.06
C CYS A 292 9.06 21.48 -10.21
N ILE A 293 9.78 20.55 -9.57
CA ILE A 293 9.37 19.14 -9.48
C ILE A 293 8.05 19.01 -8.71
N TYR A 294 7.90 19.70 -7.58
CA TYR A 294 6.64 19.74 -6.81
C TYR A 294 5.45 20.22 -7.67
N CYS A 295 5.63 21.31 -8.42
CA CYS A 295 4.61 21.83 -9.33
C CYS A 295 4.28 20.83 -10.44
N ALA A 296 5.29 20.20 -11.05
CA ALA A 296 5.08 19.19 -12.07
C ALA A 296 4.31 17.97 -11.55
N ILE A 297 4.61 17.49 -10.35
CA ILE A 297 3.90 16.37 -9.73
C ILE A 297 2.43 16.72 -9.50
N ASN A 298 2.12 17.93 -9.02
CA ASN A 298 0.74 18.39 -8.82
C ASN A 298 -0.07 18.54 -10.11
N CYS A 299 0.60 18.77 -11.25
CA CYS A 299 -0.03 18.89 -12.57
C CYS A 299 0.01 17.56 -13.36
N THR A 300 0.47 16.46 -12.75
CA THR A 300 0.54 15.15 -13.43
C THR A 300 -0.85 14.57 -13.57
N ASP A 301 -1.21 14.19 -14.80
CA ASP A 301 -2.39 13.38 -15.05
C ASP A 301 -2.04 11.89 -14.91
N PHE A 302 -2.52 11.27 -13.84
CA PHE A 302 -2.31 9.84 -13.57
C PHE A 302 -3.14 8.92 -14.49
N SER A 303 -4.11 9.47 -15.23
CA SER A 303 -4.91 8.71 -16.20
C SER A 303 -4.19 8.51 -17.54
N ALA A 304 -3.08 9.20 -17.79
CA ALA A 304 -2.35 9.11 -19.04
C ALA A 304 -1.49 7.82 -19.11
N PRO A 305 -1.52 7.06 -20.23
CA PRO A 305 -0.77 5.81 -20.39
C PRO A 305 0.76 5.99 -20.33
N ASP A 306 1.26 7.21 -20.57
CA ASP A 306 2.69 7.57 -20.52
C ASP A 306 3.15 8.10 -19.14
N CYS A 307 2.35 7.93 -18.08
CA CYS A 307 2.70 8.45 -16.77
C CYS A 307 4.02 7.82 -16.26
N LEU A 308 5.00 8.67 -15.94
CA LEU A 308 6.35 8.25 -15.53
C LEU A 308 6.52 8.04 -14.03
N ILE A 309 5.47 8.26 -13.24
CA ILE A 309 5.49 8.24 -11.78
C ILE A 309 4.23 7.54 -11.28
N SER A 310 4.38 6.55 -10.39
CA SER A 310 3.27 5.89 -9.73
C SER A 310 2.54 6.84 -8.76
N GLN A 311 1.27 6.59 -8.49
CA GLN A 311 0.48 7.43 -7.60
C GLN A 311 1.11 7.52 -6.20
N GLN A 312 1.61 6.41 -5.68
CA GLN A 312 2.26 6.31 -4.37
C GLN A 312 3.58 7.09 -4.35
N ALA A 313 4.36 7.05 -5.42
CA ALA A 313 5.58 7.87 -5.56
C ALA A 313 5.25 9.36 -5.59
N ALA A 314 4.24 9.77 -6.34
CA ALA A 314 3.81 11.17 -6.36
C ALA A 314 3.39 11.67 -4.97
N VAL A 315 2.63 10.86 -4.20
CA VAL A 315 2.20 11.23 -2.85
C VAL A 315 3.40 11.34 -1.90
N LEU A 316 4.33 10.38 -1.93
CA LEU A 316 5.57 10.39 -1.14
C LEU A 316 6.42 11.64 -1.41
N LEU A 317 6.56 12.01 -2.69
CA LEU A 317 7.32 13.18 -3.11
C LEU A 317 6.64 14.48 -2.68
N LYS A 318 5.32 14.57 -2.88
CA LYS A 318 4.52 15.73 -2.47
C LYS A 318 4.59 15.96 -0.97
N SER A 319 4.41 14.91 -0.17
CA SER A 319 4.47 15.02 1.29
C SER A 319 5.86 15.40 1.80
N SER A 320 6.92 14.83 1.22
CA SER A 320 8.31 15.15 1.57
C SER A 320 8.65 16.61 1.27
N LEU A 321 8.24 17.11 0.10
CA LEU A 321 8.49 18.49 -0.33
C LEU A 321 7.65 19.50 0.46
N CYS A 322 6.36 19.21 0.71
CA CYS A 322 5.53 20.04 1.58
C CYS A 322 6.16 20.22 2.96
N TRP A 323 6.63 19.14 3.58
CA TRP A 323 7.27 19.21 4.89
C TRP A 323 8.51 20.11 4.87
N LEU A 324 9.35 20.05 3.82
CA LEU A 324 10.51 20.93 3.67
C LEU A 324 10.11 22.42 3.60
N PHE A 325 9.09 22.75 2.82
CA PHE A 325 8.65 24.14 2.57
C PHE A 325 8.03 24.80 3.81
N GLU A 326 7.57 24.00 4.77
CA GLU A 326 6.94 24.49 5.99
C GLU A 326 7.93 24.73 7.14
N LEU A 327 9.18 24.24 7.01
CA LEU A 327 10.18 24.39 8.05
C LEU A 327 10.52 25.88 8.29
N PRO A 328 10.84 26.26 9.54
CA PRO A 328 11.12 27.65 9.89
C PRO A 328 12.39 28.21 9.24
N ASN A 329 13.38 27.36 8.93
CA ASN A 329 14.60 27.73 8.23
C ASN A 329 14.40 27.94 6.72
N PHE A 330 13.28 27.50 6.15
CA PHE A 330 13.03 27.58 4.72
C PHE A 330 12.71 29.03 4.27
N PRO A 331 13.38 29.56 3.22
CA PRO A 331 13.14 30.92 2.72
C PRO A 331 11.82 31.03 1.93
N LYS A 332 10.72 31.28 2.66
CA LYS A 332 9.36 31.41 2.08
C LYS A 332 9.23 32.49 1.00
N ASP A 333 10.08 33.51 1.03
CA ASP A 333 10.17 34.56 0.01
C ASP A 333 10.49 34.02 -1.39
N PHE A 334 11.18 32.87 -1.49
CA PHE A 334 11.50 32.27 -2.78
C PHE A 334 10.29 31.63 -3.45
N CYS A 335 9.38 31.00 -2.70
CA CYS A 335 8.18 30.37 -3.27
C CYS A 335 7.32 31.37 -4.05
N LEU A 336 7.16 32.60 -3.53
CA LEU A 336 6.40 33.65 -4.21
C LEU A 336 7.07 34.07 -5.54
N ALA A 337 8.40 34.18 -5.55
CA ALA A 337 9.13 34.51 -6.77
C ALA A 337 9.05 33.39 -7.82
N TRP A 338 9.17 32.13 -7.38
CA TRP A 338 9.11 30.97 -8.27
C TRP A 338 7.70 30.67 -8.77
N GLN A 339 6.65 30.93 -7.99
CA GLN A 339 5.26 30.78 -8.44
C GLN A 339 4.98 31.62 -9.69
N ASN A 340 5.59 32.80 -9.80
CA ASN A 340 5.45 33.70 -10.95
C ASN A 340 6.37 33.32 -12.13
N THR A 341 7.41 32.50 -11.91
CA THR A 341 8.50 32.26 -12.88
C THR A 341 8.56 30.81 -13.38
N CYS A 342 8.11 29.84 -12.58
CA CYS A 342 8.27 28.41 -12.85
C CYS A 342 7.40 27.99 -14.04
N LYS A 343 8.03 27.84 -15.21
CA LYS A 343 7.41 27.34 -16.42
C LYS A 343 7.50 25.81 -16.41
N VAL A 344 6.42 25.13 -16.03
CA VAL A 344 6.30 23.65 -16.04
C VAL A 344 6.70 23.03 -17.39
N LYS A 345 6.64 23.79 -18.49
CA LYS A 345 7.11 23.40 -19.83
C LYS A 345 8.62 23.11 -19.91
N GLU A 346 9.46 23.67 -19.05
CA GLU A 346 10.93 23.49 -19.07
C GLU A 346 11.39 22.15 -18.47
N LEU A 347 10.58 21.52 -17.62
CA LEU A 347 10.83 20.14 -17.16
C LEU A 347 10.62 19.11 -18.28
N LYS A 348 9.75 19.41 -19.27
CA LYS A 348 9.58 18.57 -20.46
C LYS A 348 10.76 18.67 -21.43
N THR A 349 11.41 19.84 -21.52
CA THR A 349 12.64 20.01 -22.32
C THR A 349 13.86 19.35 -21.69
N LEU A 350 13.98 19.28 -20.35
CA LEU A 350 15.01 18.51 -19.64
C LEU A 350 14.97 17.01 -19.98
N LYS A 351 13.76 16.43 -20.10
CA LYS A 351 13.56 15.05 -20.60
C LYS A 351 13.88 14.88 -22.09
N GLN A 352 13.79 15.94 -22.90
CA GLN A 352 14.10 15.91 -24.34
C GLN A 352 15.59 16.13 -24.65
N THR A 353 16.34 16.85 -23.81
CA THR A 353 17.79 17.10 -24.00
C THR A 353 18.64 15.82 -24.05
N GLU A 354 18.13 14.69 -23.55
CA GLU A 354 18.83 13.41 -23.61
C GLU A 354 18.79 12.75 -25.01
N LYS A 355 17.76 13.02 -25.83
CA LYS A 355 17.76 12.57 -27.23
C LYS A 355 18.92 13.19 -28.03
N SER A 356 19.45 14.33 -27.58
CA SER A 356 20.57 15.02 -28.23
C SER A 356 21.95 14.75 -27.60
N SER A 357 22.04 14.37 -26.32
CA SER A 357 23.33 14.14 -25.64
C SER A 357 23.85 12.71 -25.78
N VAL A 358 22.98 11.71 -25.96
CA VAL A 358 23.36 10.32 -26.26
C VAL A 358 24.04 10.20 -27.63
N GLN A 359 23.72 11.10 -28.57
CA GLN A 359 24.31 11.09 -29.91
C GLN A 359 25.75 11.62 -29.97
N LYS A 360 26.23 12.34 -28.95
CA LYS A 360 27.60 12.93 -28.93
C LYS A 360 28.64 12.14 -28.14
N ARG A 361 28.26 11.08 -27.40
CA ARG A 361 29.23 10.17 -26.75
C ARG A 361 29.46 8.85 -27.51
N ASN A 362 28.64 8.55 -28.52
CA ASN A 362 28.79 7.35 -29.35
C ASN A 362 29.65 7.60 -30.59
N SER A 363 30.91 8.01 -30.41
CA SER A 363 31.89 7.97 -31.51
C SER A 363 33.09 7.05 -31.26
N HIS A 364 33.21 6.38 -30.11
CA HIS A 364 34.21 5.31 -29.94
C HIS A 364 33.80 4.29 -28.86
N CYS A 365 33.20 3.18 -29.30
CA CYS A 365 33.38 1.81 -28.79
C CYS A 365 32.15 0.98 -29.23
N VAL A 366 32.37 0.02 -30.12
CA VAL A 366 31.36 -0.94 -30.57
C VAL A 366 31.40 -2.13 -29.63
N THR A 367 30.37 -2.27 -28.79
CA THR A 367 29.72 -3.50 -28.28
C THR A 367 28.98 -3.16 -26.98
N ASP A 368 27.66 -3.02 -27.05
CA ASP A 368 26.68 -3.65 -26.14
C ASP A 368 25.32 -2.98 -26.28
N ASN A 369 24.32 -3.80 -26.64
CA ASN A 369 22.90 -3.46 -26.56
C ASN A 369 22.54 -3.16 -25.10
N ARG A 370 22.58 -1.88 -24.70
CA ARG A 370 22.05 -1.47 -23.40
C ARG A 370 20.52 -1.47 -23.45
N ALA A 371 19.95 -2.41 -22.71
CA ALA A 371 18.54 -2.48 -22.38
C ALA A 371 18.01 -1.11 -21.90
N VAL A 372 16.79 -0.78 -22.32
CA VAL A 372 16.05 0.38 -21.83
C VAL A 372 15.87 0.21 -20.32
N LYS A 373 16.41 1.14 -19.50
CA LYS A 373 16.31 1.09 -18.04
C LYS A 373 14.86 1.38 -17.62
N CYS A 374 14.24 0.48 -16.86
CA CYS A 374 12.95 0.71 -16.22
C CYS A 374 13.07 1.79 -15.12
N SER A 375 12.10 2.72 -15.07
CA SER A 375 12.06 3.86 -14.15
C SER A 375 11.59 3.43 -12.76
N LEU A 376 12.42 3.64 -11.73
CA LEU A 376 12.09 3.31 -10.33
C LEU A 376 10.79 3.99 -9.88
N ASP A 377 10.57 5.23 -10.33
CA ASP A 377 9.40 6.02 -9.97
C ASP A 377 8.07 5.43 -10.49
N LYS A 378 8.11 4.49 -11.46
CA LYS A 378 6.92 3.78 -11.95
C LYS A 378 6.59 2.51 -11.15
N LEU A 379 7.56 1.96 -10.43
CA LEU A 379 7.41 0.67 -9.75
C LEU A 379 6.52 0.80 -8.49
N ASP A 380 5.78 -0.26 -8.18
CA ASP A 380 4.98 -0.41 -6.96
C ASP A 380 5.88 -0.82 -5.77
N ILE A 381 6.95 -0.04 -5.56
CA ILE A 381 7.97 -0.30 -4.54
C ILE A 381 7.70 0.43 -3.21
N ILE A 382 6.78 1.40 -3.22
CA ILE A 382 6.47 2.24 -2.06
C ILE A 382 5.40 1.57 -1.22
N THR A 383 5.79 1.20 0.00
CA THR A 383 4.91 0.58 1.00
C THR A 383 4.36 1.61 1.98
N ASP A 384 3.30 1.22 2.71
CA ASP A 384 2.75 1.97 3.84
C ASP A 384 3.82 2.26 4.93
N ARG A 385 4.77 1.34 5.13
CA ARG A 385 5.93 1.56 6.02
C ARG A 385 6.80 2.70 5.52
N THR A 386 7.10 2.73 4.22
CA THR A 386 7.89 3.81 3.60
C THR A 386 7.18 5.15 3.71
N MET A 387 5.87 5.17 3.51
CA MET A 387 5.04 6.38 3.65
C MET A 387 5.07 6.93 5.08
N ARG A 388 4.77 6.12 6.10
CA ARG A 388 4.84 6.54 7.52
C ARG A 388 6.23 7.03 7.92
N MET A 389 7.27 6.30 7.49
CA MET A 389 8.66 6.68 7.77
C MET A 389 9.00 8.04 7.15
N CYS A 390 8.51 8.32 5.94
CA CYS A 390 8.80 9.55 5.22
C CYS A 390 8.00 10.76 5.69
N CYS A 391 6.78 10.54 6.18
CA CYS A 391 5.79 11.58 6.43
C CYS A 391 5.33 11.56 7.91
N PRO A 392 5.87 12.43 8.78
CA PRO A 392 5.45 12.47 10.18
C PRO A 392 4.00 13.00 10.40
N ARG A 393 3.39 13.63 9.38
CA ARG A 393 2.02 14.18 9.45
C ARG A 393 0.89 13.16 9.24
N THR A 394 1.21 11.93 8.84
CA THR A 394 0.23 11.05 8.19
C THR A 394 -0.48 10.04 9.10
N ASP A 395 -0.24 10.06 10.42
CA ASP A 395 -1.02 9.21 11.34
C ASP A 395 -2.52 9.54 11.34
N SER A 396 -2.93 10.68 10.78
CA SER A 396 -4.34 11.10 10.66
C SER A 396 -4.90 11.14 9.24
N THR A 397 -4.08 11.21 8.18
CA THR A 397 -4.55 11.40 6.79
C THR A 397 -4.55 10.15 5.92
N ILE A 398 -3.86 9.07 6.33
CA ILE A 398 -3.81 7.82 5.52
C ILE A 398 -5.16 7.09 5.48
N SER A 399 -6.06 7.29 6.45
CA SER A 399 -7.39 6.67 6.40
C SER A 399 -8.30 7.24 5.31
N VAL A 400 -7.92 8.34 4.67
CA VAL A 400 -8.77 9.09 3.72
C VAL A 400 -8.38 8.83 2.25
N PHE A 401 -7.16 8.35 1.98
CA PHE A 401 -6.66 8.20 0.60
C PHE A 401 -6.98 6.85 -0.08
N ASN A 402 -7.59 5.88 0.62
CA ASN A 402 -8.05 4.62 0.03
C ASN A 402 -9.48 4.72 -0.56
N GLY A 403 -9.75 5.77 -1.34
CA GLY A 403 -11.03 5.99 -2.02
C GLY A 403 -10.92 5.91 -3.54
N ASN A 404 -11.42 4.81 -4.10
CA ASN A 404 -11.79 4.56 -5.51
C ASN A 404 -10.63 4.22 -6.47
N GLY A 405 -10.58 3.08 -7.17
CA GLY A 405 -11.52 1.96 -7.23
C GLY A 405 -10.99 0.83 -8.13
N THR A 406 -10.99 -0.38 -7.59
CA THR A 406 -11.49 -1.59 -8.24
C THR A 406 -11.71 -2.60 -7.12
N SER A 407 -12.81 -3.33 -7.21
CA SER A 407 -13.28 -4.33 -6.26
C SER A 407 -12.21 -5.37 -5.91
N LEU A 408 -11.47 -5.11 -4.83
CA LEU A 408 -10.79 -6.12 -4.02
C LEU A 408 -11.02 -5.72 -2.56
N ASN A 409 -12.02 -6.33 -1.95
CA ASN A 409 -12.19 -6.53 -0.51
C ASN A 409 -11.57 -5.44 0.40
N ILE A 410 -12.36 -4.43 0.75
CA ILE A 410 -12.20 -3.73 2.03
C ILE A 410 -12.49 -4.77 3.13
N GLY A 411 -11.40 -5.44 3.48
CA GLY A 411 -11.32 -6.68 4.25
C GLY A 411 -9.88 -7.17 4.23
N SER A 412 -8.93 -6.25 4.44
CA SER A 412 -7.52 -6.54 4.65
C SER A 412 -7.02 -5.80 5.91
N ASN A 413 -7.71 -5.90 7.05
CA ASN A 413 -7.14 -6.78 8.08
C ASN A 413 -6.40 -7.91 7.39
N LYS A 414 -5.06 -7.83 7.37
CA LYS A 414 -4.20 -8.95 6.98
C LYS A 414 -4.95 -10.22 7.36
N HIS A 415 -5.16 -11.10 6.40
CA HIS A 415 -5.22 -12.51 6.71
C HIS A 415 -3.90 -12.82 7.44
N VAL A 416 -3.87 -12.52 8.73
CA VAL A 416 -3.49 -13.49 9.72
C VAL A 416 -4.34 -14.68 9.31
N THR A 417 -3.71 -15.64 8.64
CA THR A 417 -4.07 -17.04 8.85
C THR A 417 -4.42 -17.10 10.32
N PRO A 418 -5.68 -17.35 10.71
CA PRO A 418 -6.01 -17.37 12.12
C PRO A 418 -4.96 -18.30 12.71
N ILE A 419 -4.14 -17.80 13.63
CA ILE A 419 -3.52 -18.66 14.61
C ILE A 419 -4.76 -19.13 15.36
N THR A 420 -5.39 -20.17 14.82
CA THR A 420 -6.55 -20.80 15.38
C THR A 420 -6.06 -21.24 16.74
N SER A 421 -6.55 -20.56 17.76
CA SER A 421 -6.38 -20.92 19.13
C SER A 421 -7.11 -22.24 19.35
N GLN A 422 -6.54 -23.35 18.90
CA GLN A 422 -7.01 -24.68 19.25
C GLN A 422 -5.81 -25.60 19.50
N LEU A 423 -5.68 -25.94 20.78
CA LEU A 423 -4.92 -27.04 21.37
C LEU A 423 -3.40 -26.90 21.42
N ARG A 424 -2.92 -25.90 22.19
CA ARG A 424 -1.75 -26.14 23.05
C ARG A 424 -2.14 -27.15 24.13
N LYS A 425 -1.99 -28.44 23.81
CA LYS A 425 -1.82 -29.51 24.78
C LYS A 425 -0.58 -30.31 24.38
N LEU A 426 0.56 -30.02 25.01
CA LEU A 426 1.25 -30.95 25.91
C LEU A 426 2.46 -30.26 26.56
N ASN A 427 2.67 -30.61 27.82
CA ASN A 427 3.54 -29.95 28.79
C ASN A 427 5.05 -30.00 28.46
N GLY A 428 5.82 -28.98 28.88
CA GLY A 428 7.27 -29.07 29.17
C GLY A 428 8.30 -28.68 28.09
N SER A 429 7.96 -28.60 26.81
CA SER A 429 8.96 -28.53 25.71
C SER A 429 9.40 -27.12 25.22
N THR A 430 8.69 -26.04 25.59
CA THR A 430 8.89 -24.71 24.97
C THR A 430 10.29 -24.12 25.17
N ARG A 431 10.92 -24.37 26.33
CA ARG A 431 12.28 -23.88 26.64
C ARG A 431 13.35 -24.64 25.87
N ALA A 432 13.14 -25.94 25.63
CA ALA A 432 14.04 -26.77 24.84
C ALA A 432 14.01 -26.38 23.35
N LYS A 433 12.82 -26.13 22.78
CA LYS A 433 12.68 -25.64 21.41
C LYS A 433 13.29 -24.25 21.20
N HIS A 434 13.13 -23.35 22.17
CA HIS A 434 13.75 -22.02 22.10
C HIS A 434 15.29 -22.10 22.16
N LEU A 435 15.82 -22.99 23.01
CA LEU A 435 17.26 -23.25 23.06
C LEU A 435 17.78 -23.89 21.77
N GLU A 436 17.04 -24.85 21.20
CA GLU A 436 17.37 -25.50 19.93
C GLU A 436 17.47 -24.45 18.79
N LEU A 437 16.50 -23.53 18.69
CA LEU A 437 16.54 -22.46 17.70
C LEU A 437 17.73 -21.49 17.89
N GLN A 438 18.05 -21.14 19.14
CA GLN A 438 19.24 -20.32 19.44
C GLN A 438 20.55 -21.02 19.07
N LEU A 439 20.63 -22.33 19.28
CA LEU A 439 21.79 -23.14 18.90
C LEU A 439 21.94 -23.27 17.38
N GLU A 440 20.83 -23.44 16.65
CA GLU A 440 20.83 -23.43 15.18
C GLU A 440 21.27 -22.07 14.62
N GLU A 441 20.77 -20.99 15.23
CA GLU A 441 21.14 -19.63 14.84
C GLU A 441 22.64 -19.40 15.05
N ALA A 442 23.16 -19.75 16.23
CA ALA A 442 24.59 -19.70 16.55
C ALA A 442 25.44 -20.57 15.61
N PHE A 443 24.95 -21.76 15.24
CA PHE A 443 25.61 -22.63 14.26
C PHE A 443 25.77 -21.93 12.90
N PHE A 444 24.71 -21.33 12.36
CA PHE A 444 24.80 -20.66 11.07
C PHE A 444 25.60 -19.36 11.10
N HIS A 445 25.73 -18.69 12.25
CA HIS A 445 26.62 -17.53 12.38
C HIS A 445 28.10 -17.91 12.18
N GLY A 446 28.47 -19.16 12.44
CA GLY A 446 29.81 -19.69 12.19
C GLY A 446 30.03 -20.26 10.79
N GLN A 447 29.04 -20.18 9.89
CA GLN A 447 29.08 -20.77 8.55
C GLN A 447 28.93 -19.69 7.45
N PRO A 448 29.40 -19.95 6.22
CA PRO A 448 29.16 -19.07 5.09
C PRO A 448 27.67 -18.83 4.84
N ALA A 449 27.29 -17.63 4.39
CA ALA A 449 25.90 -17.29 4.09
C ALA A 449 25.27 -18.20 3.01
N SER A 450 26.09 -18.77 2.12
CA SER A 450 25.65 -19.76 1.13
C SER A 450 25.08 -21.01 1.79
N THR A 451 25.68 -21.51 2.89
CA THR A 451 25.22 -22.70 3.62
C THR A 451 23.81 -22.51 4.17
N ARG A 452 23.52 -21.35 4.76
CA ARG A 452 22.17 -21.01 5.26
C ARG A 452 21.16 -20.96 4.11
N LYS A 453 21.49 -20.28 3.01
CA LYS A 453 20.64 -20.21 1.82
C LYS A 453 20.36 -21.59 1.21
N THR A 454 21.33 -22.50 1.20
CA THR A 454 21.15 -23.88 0.73
C THR A 454 20.19 -24.65 1.63
N VAL A 455 20.31 -24.53 2.96
CA VAL A 455 19.37 -25.15 3.91
C VAL A 455 17.94 -24.63 3.73
N ASP A 456 17.77 -23.31 3.60
CA ASP A 456 16.46 -22.70 3.37
C ASP A 456 15.84 -23.17 2.05
N PHE A 457 16.62 -23.14 0.97
CA PHE A 457 16.18 -23.61 -0.35
C PHE A 457 15.80 -25.09 -0.35
N VAL A 458 16.63 -25.96 0.22
CA VAL A 458 16.37 -27.41 0.25
C VAL A 458 15.15 -27.71 1.12
N SER A 459 15.01 -27.06 2.28
CA SER A 459 13.84 -27.26 3.14
C SER A 459 12.53 -26.88 2.44
N ASP A 460 12.50 -25.76 1.70
CA ASP A 460 11.34 -25.34 0.92
C ASP A 460 11.01 -26.30 -0.24
N ARG A 461 12.03 -26.68 -1.03
CA ARG A 461 11.83 -27.57 -2.19
C ARG A 461 11.39 -28.96 -1.76
N VAL A 462 11.98 -29.51 -0.70
CA VAL A 462 11.61 -30.82 -0.17
C VAL A 462 10.21 -30.77 0.44
N ALA A 463 9.87 -29.75 1.24
CA ALA A 463 8.52 -29.59 1.78
C ALA A 463 7.46 -29.51 0.67
N SER A 464 7.68 -28.67 -0.35
CA SER A 464 6.78 -28.55 -1.50
C SER A 464 6.60 -29.89 -2.23
N THR A 465 7.68 -30.66 -2.38
CA THR A 465 7.62 -31.95 -3.08
C THR A 465 6.89 -33.01 -2.27
N CYS A 466 7.11 -33.06 -0.95
CA CYS A 466 6.36 -33.92 -0.04
C CYS A 466 4.86 -33.57 -0.06
N VAL A 467 4.50 -32.27 -0.05
CA VAL A 467 3.10 -31.82 -0.18
C VAL A 467 2.50 -32.26 -1.53
N LYS A 468 3.23 -32.14 -2.64
CA LYS A 468 2.78 -32.64 -3.94
C LYS A 468 2.55 -34.16 -3.93
N HIS A 469 3.41 -34.92 -3.25
CA HIS A 469 3.22 -36.36 -3.08
C HIS A 469 1.98 -36.69 -2.26
N ILE A 470 1.71 -35.94 -1.18
CA ILE A 470 0.47 -36.08 -0.40
C ILE A 470 -0.75 -35.79 -1.28
N CYS A 471 -0.73 -34.69 -2.05
CA CYS A 471 -1.85 -34.30 -2.92
C CYS A 471 -2.14 -35.31 -4.03
N ASN A 472 -1.09 -35.75 -4.74
CA ASN A 472 -1.25 -36.55 -5.97
C ASN A 472 -1.48 -38.03 -5.67
N THR A 473 -0.98 -38.55 -4.56
CA THR A 473 -1.02 -39.98 -4.25
C THR A 473 -1.98 -40.30 -3.11
N MET A 474 -1.85 -39.63 -1.97
CA MET A 474 -2.63 -39.99 -0.78
C MET A 474 -4.02 -39.34 -0.78
N LEU A 475 -4.09 -38.04 -1.06
CA LEU A 475 -5.34 -37.28 -1.04
C LEU A 475 -6.28 -37.70 -2.16
N SER A 476 -5.76 -37.97 -3.36
CA SER A 476 -6.55 -38.45 -4.51
C SER A 476 -7.25 -39.78 -4.21
N SER A 477 -6.51 -40.75 -3.65
CA SER A 477 -7.05 -42.05 -3.21
C SER A 477 -8.10 -41.89 -2.09
N ALA A 478 -7.82 -41.04 -1.10
CA ALA A 478 -8.75 -40.78 0.00
C ALA A 478 -10.05 -40.10 -0.45
N ARG A 479 -9.99 -39.16 -1.40
CA ARG A 479 -11.17 -38.48 -1.97
C ARG A 479 -12.08 -39.46 -2.72
N GLU A 480 -11.51 -40.33 -3.55
CA GLU A 480 -12.31 -41.32 -4.29
C GLU A 480 -12.97 -42.33 -3.34
N ALA A 481 -12.22 -42.83 -2.35
CA ALA A 481 -12.76 -43.73 -1.33
C ALA A 481 -13.92 -43.08 -0.56
N ASN A 482 -13.77 -41.82 -0.14
CA ASN A 482 -14.80 -41.05 0.57
C ASN A 482 -16.06 -40.86 -0.29
N LEU A 483 -15.91 -40.42 -1.54
CA LEU A 483 -17.03 -40.22 -2.46
C LEU A 483 -17.75 -41.53 -2.77
N SER A 484 -17.01 -42.65 -2.90
CA SER A 484 -17.61 -43.96 -3.13
C SER A 484 -18.46 -44.44 -1.94
N ALA A 485 -18.02 -44.17 -0.71
CA ALA A 485 -18.78 -44.47 0.51
C ALA A 485 -20.02 -43.57 0.61
N PHE A 486 -19.87 -42.27 0.33
CA PHE A 486 -20.97 -41.32 0.34
C PHE A 486 -22.04 -41.63 -0.72
N ARG A 487 -21.64 -42.04 -1.94
CA ARG A 487 -22.57 -42.50 -2.98
C ARG A 487 -23.41 -43.71 -2.56
N LYS A 488 -22.90 -44.58 -1.69
CA LYS A 488 -23.69 -45.70 -1.14
C LYS A 488 -24.78 -45.21 -0.18
N ILE A 489 -24.44 -44.25 0.67
CA ILE A 489 -25.39 -43.61 1.61
C ILE A 489 -26.48 -42.85 0.85
N LEU A 490 -26.11 -42.07 -0.18
CA LEU A 490 -27.07 -41.38 -1.05
C LEU A 490 -28.07 -42.35 -1.70
N LYS A 491 -27.61 -43.52 -2.16
CA LYS A 491 -28.48 -44.54 -2.75
C LYS A 491 -29.41 -45.19 -1.73
N GLN A 492 -28.96 -45.37 -0.49
CA GLN A 492 -29.76 -45.97 0.58
C GLN A 492 -30.89 -45.03 1.03
N VAL A 493 -30.58 -43.74 1.22
CA VAL A 493 -31.56 -42.69 1.58
C VAL A 493 -32.59 -42.47 0.46
N HIS A 494 -32.23 -42.72 -0.80
CA HIS A 494 -33.17 -42.65 -1.93
C HIS A 494 -34.16 -43.82 -1.96
N VAL A 495 -33.72 -45.04 -1.69
CA VAL A 495 -34.55 -46.26 -1.74
C VAL A 495 -35.60 -46.29 -0.62
N GLU A 496 -35.30 -45.74 0.55
CA GLU A 496 -36.27 -45.68 1.66
C GLU A 496 -37.48 -44.78 1.36
N ARG A 497 -37.38 -43.85 0.40
CA ARG A 497 -38.41 -42.83 0.14
C ARG A 497 -39.41 -43.16 -0.97
N ASP A 498 -39.11 -44.05 -1.91
CA ASP A 498 -40.09 -44.53 -2.91
C ASP A 498 -41.31 -45.24 -2.26
N SER A 499 -41.25 -45.45 -0.94
CA SER A 499 -42.29 -46.06 -0.09
C SER A 499 -43.36 -45.07 0.41
N GLU A 500 -43.05 -43.77 0.54
CA GLU A 500 -43.96 -42.78 1.16
C GLU A 500 -44.13 -41.55 0.25
N GLY A 501 -45.20 -41.59 -0.56
CA GLY A 501 -45.58 -40.47 -1.42
C GLY A 501 -46.23 -39.35 -0.63
N GLN A 502 -45.67 -38.13 -0.72
CA GLN A 502 -46.42 -36.88 -0.62
C GLN A 502 -45.64 -35.67 -1.13
N SER A 503 -46.40 -34.75 -1.75
CA SER A 503 -45.97 -33.55 -2.44
C SER A 503 -45.77 -32.39 -1.46
N GLU A 504 -44.52 -32.06 -1.13
CA GLU A 504 -44.17 -30.82 -0.42
C GLU A 504 -43.25 -29.93 -1.26
N SER A 505 -43.31 -28.61 -1.03
CA SER A 505 -42.59 -27.58 -1.77
C SER A 505 -41.09 -27.89 -1.92
N SER A 506 -40.56 -27.76 -3.14
CA SER A 506 -39.20 -28.18 -3.51
C SER A 506 -38.08 -27.57 -2.68
N VAL A 507 -38.28 -26.38 -2.10
CA VAL A 507 -37.25 -25.64 -1.34
C VAL A 507 -37.10 -26.16 0.09
N ASN A 508 -38.21 -26.45 0.79
CA ASN A 508 -38.16 -27.04 2.13
C ASN A 508 -37.61 -28.47 2.10
N TRP A 509 -37.87 -29.20 1.01
CA TRP A 509 -37.31 -30.53 0.79
C TRP A 509 -35.78 -30.53 0.64
N ILE A 510 -35.22 -29.59 -0.13
CA ILE A 510 -33.76 -29.50 -0.32
C ILE A 510 -33.05 -29.23 1.01
N ASN A 511 -33.63 -28.38 1.86
CA ASN A 511 -33.06 -28.06 3.17
C ASN A 511 -33.17 -29.25 4.12
N GLY A 512 -34.34 -29.88 4.23
CA GLY A 512 -34.51 -31.07 5.08
C GLY A 512 -33.67 -32.28 4.65
N PHE A 513 -33.43 -32.44 3.34
CA PHE A 513 -32.56 -33.50 2.80
C PHE A 513 -31.07 -33.27 3.14
N LYS A 514 -30.62 -32.02 3.11
CA LYS A 514 -29.26 -31.64 3.52
C LYS A 514 -29.05 -31.84 5.02
N ASP A 515 -30.05 -31.52 5.83
CA ASP A 515 -29.99 -31.69 7.29
C ASP A 515 -29.88 -33.17 7.69
N LEU A 516 -30.58 -34.08 6.98
CA LEU A 516 -30.50 -35.52 7.23
C LEU A 516 -29.10 -36.10 6.94
N LEU A 517 -28.47 -35.63 5.85
CA LEU A 517 -27.15 -36.10 5.41
C LEU A 517 -25.99 -35.41 6.15
N ALA A 518 -26.23 -34.29 6.83
CA ALA A 518 -25.19 -33.52 7.51
C ALA A 518 -24.43 -34.33 8.57
N SER A 519 -25.12 -35.21 9.32
CA SER A 519 -24.47 -36.08 10.32
C SER A 519 -23.54 -37.12 9.66
N ASP A 520 -23.99 -37.75 8.59
CA ASP A 520 -23.22 -38.76 7.86
C ASP A 520 -22.03 -38.14 7.12
N MET A 521 -22.20 -36.94 6.58
CA MET A 521 -21.12 -36.16 5.97
C MET A 521 -20.04 -35.81 7.00
N ASN A 522 -20.43 -35.36 8.19
CA ASN A 522 -19.47 -35.01 9.24
C ASN A 522 -18.69 -36.25 9.74
N THR A 523 -19.36 -37.40 9.90
CA THR A 523 -18.69 -38.63 10.38
C THR A 523 -17.72 -39.18 9.33
N LEU A 524 -18.11 -39.24 8.06
CA LEU A 524 -17.24 -39.65 6.95
C LEU A 524 -16.03 -38.72 6.80
N ALA A 525 -16.25 -37.41 6.78
CA ALA A 525 -15.18 -36.42 6.64
C ALA A 525 -14.14 -36.52 7.77
N ASN A 526 -14.60 -36.72 9.01
CA ASN A 526 -13.71 -36.85 10.16
C ASN A 526 -12.91 -38.18 10.15
N ASN A 527 -13.54 -39.28 9.77
CA ASN A 527 -12.88 -40.59 9.68
C ASN A 527 -11.78 -40.60 8.61
N VAL A 528 -12.09 -40.08 7.41
CA VAL A 528 -11.13 -40.02 6.30
C VAL A 528 -10.00 -39.02 6.58
N SER A 529 -10.30 -37.88 7.21
CA SER A 529 -9.29 -36.91 7.65
C SER A 529 -8.31 -37.54 8.66
N LYS A 530 -8.82 -38.32 9.62
CA LYS A 530 -8.00 -39.00 10.64
C LYS A 530 -7.10 -40.07 10.02
N GLU A 531 -7.65 -40.94 9.17
CA GLU A 531 -6.90 -41.99 8.49
C GLU A 531 -5.79 -41.41 7.61
N LEU A 532 -6.11 -40.37 6.82
CA LEU A 532 -5.14 -39.71 5.95
C LEU A 532 -3.99 -39.08 6.77
N LYS A 533 -4.30 -38.48 7.92
CA LYS A 533 -3.29 -37.92 8.83
C LYS A 533 -2.35 -39.01 9.35
N GLU A 534 -2.88 -40.14 9.82
CA GLU A 534 -2.08 -41.26 10.34
C GLU A 534 -1.18 -41.86 9.26
N GLN A 535 -1.66 -41.93 8.02
CA GLN A 535 -0.85 -42.37 6.87
C GLN A 535 0.28 -41.38 6.54
N CYS A 536 -0.01 -40.08 6.55
CA CYS A 536 1.01 -39.05 6.34
C CYS A 536 2.09 -39.08 7.44
N GLU A 537 1.71 -39.25 8.71
CA GLU A 537 2.65 -39.33 9.83
C GLU A 537 3.60 -40.54 9.75
N LYS A 538 3.18 -41.64 9.12
CA LYS A 538 4.02 -42.84 8.94
C LYS A 538 4.98 -42.74 7.74
N MET A 539 4.53 -42.17 6.62
CA MET A 539 5.26 -42.29 5.35
C MET A 539 6.13 -41.07 5.02
N ILE A 540 5.69 -39.87 5.40
CA ILE A 540 6.35 -38.62 5.01
C ILE A 540 7.72 -38.39 5.68
N PRO A 541 7.93 -38.71 6.97
CA PRO A 541 9.23 -38.49 7.61
C PRO A 541 10.40 -39.17 6.87
N ALA A 542 10.24 -40.44 6.49
CA ALA A 542 11.26 -41.20 5.79
C ALA A 542 11.57 -40.64 4.38
N ILE A 543 10.54 -40.20 3.66
CA ILE A 543 10.69 -39.58 2.33
C ILE A 543 11.40 -38.23 2.45
N CYS A 544 11.05 -37.44 3.46
CA CYS A 544 11.65 -36.14 3.72
C CYS A 544 13.13 -36.29 4.08
N GLU A 545 13.46 -37.15 5.04
CA GLU A 545 14.84 -37.37 5.50
C GLU A 545 15.75 -37.87 4.38
N ALA A 546 15.31 -38.86 3.59
CA ALA A 546 16.09 -39.36 2.47
C ALA A 546 16.38 -38.28 1.42
N ARG A 547 15.38 -37.45 1.08
CA ARG A 547 15.53 -36.38 0.09
C ARG A 547 16.40 -35.24 0.59
N VAL A 548 16.27 -34.87 1.87
CA VAL A 548 17.12 -33.84 2.48
C VAL A 548 18.56 -34.31 2.49
N ALA A 549 18.84 -35.53 2.94
CA ALA A 549 20.19 -36.07 2.99
C ALA A 549 20.87 -36.06 1.62
N THR A 550 20.19 -36.53 0.56
CA THR A 550 20.74 -36.50 -0.80
C THR A 550 20.97 -35.07 -1.33
N SER A 551 20.05 -34.14 -1.03
CA SER A 551 20.12 -32.77 -1.54
C SER A 551 21.21 -31.95 -0.84
N ILE A 552 21.35 -32.11 0.48
CA ILE A 552 22.38 -31.42 1.27
C ILE A 552 23.77 -31.95 0.91
N GLU A 553 23.92 -33.26 0.70
CA GLU A 553 25.20 -33.86 0.27
C GLU A 553 25.62 -33.37 -1.13
N SER A 554 24.65 -33.09 -2.01
CA SER A 554 24.91 -32.68 -3.40
C SER A 554 25.13 -31.17 -3.58
N LEU A 555 24.56 -30.33 -2.69
CA LEU A 555 24.54 -28.86 -2.86
C LEU A 555 25.52 -28.12 -1.95
N LEU A 556 26.02 -28.75 -0.88
CA LEU A 556 27.09 -28.17 -0.06
C LEU A 556 28.45 -28.37 -0.73
N ALA A 557 29.39 -27.47 -0.45
CA ALA A 557 30.73 -27.53 -1.02
C ALA A 557 31.49 -28.80 -0.57
N GLU A 558 32.32 -29.36 -1.45
CA GLU A 558 33.04 -30.63 -1.22
C GLU A 558 33.98 -30.59 0.00
N ASP A 559 34.48 -29.40 0.35
CA ASP A 559 35.34 -29.10 1.49
C ASP A 559 34.58 -28.94 2.83
N SER A 560 33.25 -29.06 2.83
CA SER A 560 32.44 -28.98 4.04
C SER A 560 32.68 -30.19 4.96
N LEU A 561 33.02 -29.93 6.23
CA LEU A 561 33.24 -30.96 7.24
C LEU A 561 32.00 -31.86 7.42
N ALA A 562 32.19 -33.16 7.60
CA ALA A 562 31.10 -34.12 7.79
C ALA A 562 30.11 -33.75 8.93
N PRO A 563 30.55 -33.22 10.09
CA PRO A 563 29.63 -32.76 11.15
C PRO A 563 28.75 -31.57 10.73
N VAL A 564 29.23 -30.72 9.81
CA VAL A 564 28.46 -29.59 9.27
C VAL A 564 27.37 -30.10 8.33
N LYS A 565 27.68 -31.06 7.47
CA LYS A 565 26.70 -31.72 6.58
C LYS A 565 25.62 -32.46 7.39
N GLU A 566 26.01 -33.17 8.44
CA GLU A 566 25.07 -33.85 9.34
C GLU A 566 24.14 -32.85 10.05
N MET A 567 24.69 -31.76 10.58
CA MET A 567 23.90 -30.72 11.25
C MET A 567 22.96 -30.01 10.27
N CYS A 568 23.43 -29.66 9.07
CA CYS A 568 22.58 -29.08 8.03
C CYS A 568 21.45 -30.02 7.64
N THR A 569 21.71 -31.33 7.54
CA THR A 569 20.68 -32.36 7.25
C THR A 569 19.61 -32.41 8.34
N LYS A 570 20.01 -32.40 9.62
CA LYS A 570 19.07 -32.40 10.75
C LYS A 570 18.20 -31.14 10.78
N ILE A 571 18.82 -29.96 10.66
CA ILE A 571 18.11 -28.67 10.66
C ILE A 571 17.14 -28.59 9.48
N THR A 572 17.61 -28.92 8.26
CA THR A 572 16.79 -28.89 7.05
C THR A 572 15.61 -29.84 7.15
N THR A 573 15.81 -31.05 7.70
CA THR A 573 14.74 -32.03 7.93
C THR A 573 13.71 -31.50 8.93
N ARG A 574 14.16 -30.92 10.05
CA ARG A 574 13.27 -30.31 11.05
C ARG A 574 12.40 -29.22 10.44
N ILE A 575 13.01 -28.28 9.71
CA ILE A 575 12.31 -27.15 9.07
C ILE A 575 11.32 -27.65 8.01
N ALA A 576 11.74 -28.58 7.14
CA ALA A 576 10.88 -29.14 6.11
C ALA A 576 9.67 -29.89 6.73
N MET A 577 9.91 -30.71 7.75
CA MET A 577 8.85 -31.44 8.46
C MET A 577 7.87 -30.52 9.15
N GLU A 578 8.34 -29.44 9.78
CA GLU A 578 7.48 -28.44 10.42
C GLU A 578 6.51 -27.81 9.41
N ARG A 579 7.02 -27.41 8.23
CA ARG A 579 6.19 -26.87 7.14
C ARG A 579 5.17 -27.90 6.61
N ILE A 580 5.58 -29.15 6.43
CA ILE A 580 4.67 -30.22 5.97
C ILE A 580 3.58 -30.48 7.01
N TYR A 581 3.91 -30.55 8.30
CA TYR A 581 2.92 -30.73 9.35
C TYR A 581 1.95 -29.55 9.45
N GLN A 582 2.43 -28.32 9.32
CA GLN A 582 1.57 -27.14 9.27
C GLN A 582 0.59 -27.21 8.08
N TRP A 583 1.05 -27.68 6.92
CA TRP A 583 0.17 -27.90 5.76
C TRP A 583 -0.88 -28.99 6.01
N ILE A 584 -0.49 -30.13 6.61
CA ILE A 584 -1.43 -31.20 6.97
C ILE A 584 -2.50 -30.69 7.96
N GLN A 585 -2.09 -29.93 8.97
CA GLN A 585 -3.04 -29.39 9.96
C GLN A 585 -4.02 -28.37 9.37
N SER A 586 -3.59 -27.59 8.37
CA SER A 586 -4.44 -26.54 7.77
C SER A 586 -5.37 -27.08 6.67
N HIS A 587 -4.94 -28.09 5.91
CA HIS A 587 -5.68 -28.55 4.72
C HIS A 587 -6.36 -29.92 4.87
N ILE A 588 -5.85 -30.79 5.76
CA ILE A 588 -6.40 -32.15 5.95
C ILE A 588 -7.23 -32.22 7.23
N VAL A 589 -6.73 -31.67 8.34
CA VAL A 589 -7.40 -31.71 9.65
C VAL A 589 -8.57 -30.73 9.66
N GLY A 590 -9.77 -31.24 9.95
CA GLY A 590 -11.00 -30.45 9.97
C GLY A 590 -12.03 -30.82 8.91
N GLY A 591 -11.72 -31.77 8.01
CA GLY A 591 -12.71 -32.44 7.16
C GLY A 591 -13.41 -31.58 6.08
N SER A 592 -13.20 -30.26 6.08
CA SER A 592 -13.90 -29.29 5.23
C SER A 592 -13.75 -29.55 3.73
N LEU A 593 -12.57 -30.00 3.31
CA LEU A 593 -12.29 -30.37 1.93
C LEU A 593 -13.18 -31.53 1.47
N PHE A 594 -13.33 -32.56 2.32
CA PHE A 594 -14.18 -33.71 2.03
C PHE A 594 -15.67 -33.34 2.10
N MET A 595 -16.07 -32.42 3.00
CA MET A 595 -17.45 -31.93 3.06
C MET A 595 -17.84 -31.20 1.77
N LYS A 596 -16.98 -30.33 1.25
CA LYS A 596 -17.23 -29.59 0.00
C LYS A 596 -17.40 -30.53 -1.20
N ASP A 597 -16.61 -31.60 -1.27
CA ASP A 597 -16.73 -32.62 -2.31
C ASP A 597 -18.07 -33.36 -2.23
N MET A 598 -18.53 -33.68 -1.01
CA MET A 598 -19.83 -34.33 -0.78
C MET A 598 -21.02 -33.38 -1.07
N GLU A 599 -20.92 -32.10 -0.74
CA GLU A 599 -21.93 -31.08 -1.09
C GLU A 599 -22.10 -30.92 -2.61
N LEU A 600 -20.99 -30.96 -3.36
CA LEU A 600 -21.03 -30.92 -4.82
C LEU A 600 -21.75 -32.16 -5.39
N GLU A 601 -21.52 -33.33 -4.80
CA GLU A 601 -22.22 -34.56 -5.21
C GLU A 601 -23.72 -34.52 -4.87
N ILE A 602 -24.12 -33.92 -3.73
CA ILE A 602 -25.53 -33.65 -3.42
C ILE A 602 -26.15 -32.74 -4.48
N ASN A 603 -25.51 -31.63 -4.82
CA ASN A 603 -26.04 -30.69 -5.82
C ASN A 603 -26.14 -31.32 -7.21
N ARG A 604 -25.22 -32.21 -7.57
CA ARG A 604 -25.29 -33.01 -8.80
C ARG A 604 -26.45 -34.00 -8.77
N PHE A 605 -26.67 -34.66 -7.64
CA PHE A 605 -27.82 -35.56 -7.43
C PHE A 605 -29.16 -34.81 -7.52
N LEU A 606 -29.25 -33.61 -6.93
CA LEU A 606 -30.45 -32.76 -6.98
C LEU A 606 -30.76 -32.26 -8.40
N ARG A 607 -29.75 -31.88 -9.20
CA ARG A 607 -29.95 -31.46 -10.60
C ARG A 607 -30.46 -32.59 -11.49
N ASN A 608 -29.98 -33.81 -11.28
CA ASN A 608 -30.40 -34.97 -12.08
C ASN A 608 -31.84 -35.41 -11.79
N ASN A 609 -32.40 -35.03 -10.63
CA ASN A 609 -33.72 -35.45 -10.16
C ASN A 609 -34.77 -34.33 -10.14
N SER A 610 -34.46 -33.12 -10.62
CA SER A 610 -35.45 -32.03 -10.71
C SER A 610 -36.25 -32.13 -12.02
N PRO A 611 -37.59 -32.08 -11.99
CA PRO A 611 -38.38 -31.98 -13.22
C PRO A 611 -38.06 -30.63 -13.89
N VAL A 612 -37.56 -30.69 -15.12
CA VAL A 612 -37.17 -29.56 -15.95
C VAL A 612 -38.25 -28.46 -15.89
N HIS A 613 -37.96 -27.37 -15.18
CA HIS A 613 -38.76 -26.16 -15.30
C HIS A 613 -38.54 -25.58 -16.71
N THR A 614 -39.63 -25.61 -17.49
CA THR A 614 -39.84 -24.83 -18.70
C THR A 614 -39.67 -23.34 -18.38
N LYS A 615 -38.43 -22.84 -18.40
CA LYS A 615 -38.19 -21.41 -18.61
C LYS A 615 -38.62 -21.11 -20.04
N GLN A 616 -39.51 -20.13 -20.21
CA GLN A 616 -39.90 -19.60 -21.51
C GLN A 616 -38.66 -19.37 -22.38
N GLU A 617 -38.65 -19.95 -23.58
CA GLU A 617 -37.67 -19.63 -24.62
C GLU A 617 -37.75 -18.13 -24.93
N LYS A 618 -36.86 -17.32 -24.35
CA LYS A 618 -36.58 -15.99 -24.90
C LYS A 618 -36.02 -16.23 -26.31
N ARG A 619 -36.72 -15.79 -27.35
CA ARG A 619 -36.23 -15.85 -28.74
C ARG A 619 -34.91 -15.07 -28.82
N HIS A 620 -33.80 -15.77 -28.99
CA HIS A 620 -32.50 -15.16 -29.21
C HIS A 620 -32.47 -14.56 -30.63
N ASN A 621 -32.39 -13.23 -30.73
CA ASN A 621 -32.18 -12.56 -32.00
C ASN A 621 -30.68 -12.39 -32.26
N SER A 622 -30.14 -13.17 -33.21
CA SER A 622 -28.73 -13.07 -33.60
C SER A 622 -28.39 -11.75 -34.31
N ASP A 623 -29.39 -11.08 -34.89
CA ASP A 623 -29.22 -9.82 -35.64
C ASP A 623 -29.30 -8.57 -34.74
N ALA A 624 -29.67 -8.74 -33.46
CA ALA A 624 -29.65 -7.65 -32.49
C ALA A 624 -28.20 -7.22 -32.16
N PRO A 625 -27.96 -5.92 -31.93
CA PRO A 625 -26.61 -5.40 -31.72
C PRO A 625 -25.93 -6.06 -30.50
N SER A 626 -24.64 -6.36 -30.66
CA SER A 626 -23.85 -6.97 -29.59
C SER A 626 -23.75 -6.02 -28.40
N PRO A 627 -23.89 -6.52 -27.14
CA PRO A 627 -23.74 -5.70 -25.93
C PRO A 627 -22.43 -4.89 -25.90
N THR A 628 -21.32 -5.45 -26.40
CA THR A 628 -20.02 -4.77 -26.47
C THR A 628 -20.06 -3.57 -27.41
N VAL A 629 -20.70 -3.70 -28.57
CA VAL A 629 -20.82 -2.60 -29.55
C VAL A 629 -21.63 -1.46 -28.97
N VAL A 630 -22.73 -1.77 -28.27
CA VAL A 630 -23.57 -0.75 -27.61
C VAL A 630 -22.81 -0.07 -26.46
N ILE A 631 -22.00 -0.82 -25.70
CA ILE A 631 -21.11 -0.25 -24.66
C ILE A 631 -20.12 0.74 -25.26
N ASP A 632 -19.45 0.37 -26.34
CA ASP A 632 -18.44 1.21 -26.98
C ASP A 632 -19.08 2.45 -27.60
N GLU A 633 -20.19 2.31 -28.34
CA GLU A 633 -20.92 3.45 -28.92
C GLU A 633 -21.43 4.42 -27.84
N LEU A 634 -21.98 3.93 -26.72
CA LEU A 634 -22.40 4.80 -25.61
C LEU A 634 -21.22 5.55 -24.99
N ARG A 635 -20.06 4.89 -24.83
CA ARG A 635 -18.86 5.53 -24.32
C ARG A 635 -18.38 6.63 -25.25
N GLU A 636 -18.26 6.36 -26.54
CA GLU A 636 -17.82 7.35 -27.54
C GLU A 636 -18.70 8.60 -27.52
N LEU A 637 -20.04 8.45 -27.40
CA LEU A 637 -20.93 9.60 -27.28
C LEU A 637 -20.74 10.37 -25.97
N VAL A 638 -20.45 9.68 -24.85
CA VAL A 638 -20.11 10.35 -23.59
C VAL A 638 -18.78 11.11 -23.72
N TRP A 639 -17.77 10.53 -24.37
CA TRP A 639 -16.49 11.21 -24.66
C TRP A 639 -16.68 12.44 -25.54
N ASP A 640 -17.49 12.37 -26.59
CA ASP A 640 -17.77 13.52 -27.47
C ASP A 640 -18.47 14.67 -26.73
N MET A 641 -19.35 14.36 -25.76
CA MET A 641 -19.96 15.37 -24.90
C MET A 641 -18.95 16.07 -23.98
N ILE A 642 -17.91 15.36 -23.52
CA ILE A 642 -16.86 15.92 -22.65
C ILE A 642 -15.87 16.76 -23.47
N ASP A 643 -15.38 16.25 -24.60
CA ASP A 643 -14.30 16.88 -25.37
C ASP A 643 -14.81 18.00 -26.29
N ASN A 644 -15.93 17.78 -26.97
CA ASN A 644 -16.45 18.68 -28.01
C ASN A 644 -17.77 19.35 -27.62
N ARG A 645 -18.19 19.26 -26.35
CA ARG A 645 -19.54 19.65 -25.88
C ARG A 645 -20.66 18.97 -26.69
N GLY A 646 -20.35 17.88 -27.38
CA GLY A 646 -21.25 17.13 -28.23
C GLY A 646 -21.74 17.85 -29.49
N GLU A 647 -21.06 18.88 -30.01
CA GLU A 647 -21.55 19.71 -31.14
C GLU A 647 -22.05 18.92 -32.37
N GLY A 648 -21.52 17.72 -32.63
CA GLY A 648 -21.94 16.83 -33.72
C GLY A 648 -23.18 15.97 -33.45
N MET A 649 -23.69 15.95 -32.21
CA MET A 649 -24.81 15.09 -31.83
C MET A 649 -26.15 15.64 -32.30
N THR A 650 -27.01 14.73 -32.76
CA THR A 650 -28.37 15.03 -33.23
C THR A 650 -29.38 14.10 -32.55
N VAL A 651 -30.64 14.54 -32.44
CA VAL A 651 -31.72 13.72 -31.84
C VAL A 651 -31.85 12.34 -32.51
N PRO A 652 -31.80 12.18 -33.86
CA PRO A 652 -31.87 10.87 -34.49
C PRO A 652 -30.76 9.91 -34.06
N LEU A 653 -29.53 10.41 -33.88
CA LEU A 653 -28.39 9.60 -33.41
C LEU A 653 -28.62 9.09 -31.98
N ILE A 654 -29.16 9.94 -31.10
CA ILE A 654 -29.50 9.56 -29.72
C ILE A 654 -30.62 8.53 -29.69
N LEU A 655 -31.65 8.69 -30.52
CA LEU A 655 -32.74 7.73 -30.60
C LEU A 655 -32.28 6.37 -31.16
N ASP A 656 -31.36 6.36 -32.14
CA ASP A 656 -30.76 5.13 -32.69
C ASP A 656 -29.99 4.33 -31.63
N ILE A 657 -29.12 4.99 -30.85
CA ILE A 657 -28.38 4.29 -29.79
C ILE A 657 -29.30 3.76 -28.68
N LEU A 658 -30.37 4.50 -28.34
CA LEU A 658 -31.37 4.03 -27.37
C LEU A 658 -32.20 2.87 -27.91
N ASP A 659 -32.48 2.82 -29.21
CA ASP A 659 -33.14 1.67 -29.84
C ASP A 659 -32.24 0.44 -29.86
N LYS A 660 -30.95 0.60 -30.18
CA LYS A 660 -29.95 -0.46 -30.05
C LYS A 660 -29.85 -0.99 -28.62
N LEU A 661 -29.83 -0.08 -27.63
CA LEU A 661 -29.81 -0.42 -26.21
C LEU A 661 -31.06 -1.21 -25.79
N TYR A 662 -32.25 -0.78 -26.22
CA TYR A 662 -33.50 -1.47 -25.96
C TYR A 662 -33.51 -2.89 -26.56
N SER A 663 -33.09 -3.05 -27.82
CA SER A 663 -32.98 -4.37 -28.46
C SER A 663 -31.92 -5.25 -27.80
N ALA A 664 -30.81 -4.69 -27.30
CA ALA A 664 -29.80 -5.46 -26.58
C ALA A 664 -30.36 -6.06 -25.26
N PHE A 665 -31.19 -5.32 -24.52
CA PHE A 665 -31.82 -5.85 -23.30
C PHE A 665 -32.97 -6.84 -23.57
N ASN A 666 -33.76 -6.61 -24.62
CA ASN A 666 -34.99 -7.37 -24.85
C ASN A 666 -34.80 -8.59 -25.77
N ASP A 667 -33.96 -8.49 -26.79
CA ASP A 667 -33.90 -9.45 -27.89
C ASP A 667 -32.68 -10.40 -27.81
N ARG A 668 -31.69 -10.11 -26.95
CA ARG A 668 -30.49 -10.96 -26.73
C ARG A 668 -30.65 -11.88 -25.53
N ALA A 669 -31.00 -13.14 -25.78
CA ALA A 669 -31.08 -14.16 -24.72
C ALA A 669 -29.72 -14.60 -24.14
N ASP A 670 -28.62 -14.23 -24.79
CA ASP A 670 -27.23 -14.51 -24.38
C ASP A 670 -26.59 -13.37 -23.55
N LEU A 671 -27.36 -12.32 -23.25
CA LEU A 671 -26.89 -11.23 -22.39
C LEU A 671 -26.57 -11.77 -21.00
N LEU A 672 -25.30 -11.67 -20.61
CA LEU A 672 -24.82 -12.07 -19.29
C LEU A 672 -25.11 -10.98 -18.25
N PRO A 673 -25.29 -11.33 -16.96
CA PRO A 673 -25.57 -10.35 -15.90
C PRO A 673 -24.50 -9.24 -15.73
N GLY A 674 -23.24 -9.52 -16.10
CA GLY A 674 -22.15 -8.54 -16.04
C GLY A 674 -22.32 -7.39 -17.06
N PRO A 675 -22.29 -7.68 -18.38
CA PRO A 675 -22.57 -6.71 -19.44
C PRO A 675 -23.93 -6.00 -19.27
N GLU A 676 -24.96 -6.71 -18.78
CA GLU A 676 -26.26 -6.14 -18.46
C GLU A 676 -26.14 -4.99 -17.44
N LYS A 677 -25.43 -5.21 -16.32
CA LYS A 677 -25.17 -4.18 -15.32
C LYS A 677 -24.38 -3.01 -15.88
N ILE A 678 -23.39 -3.26 -16.74
CA ILE A 678 -22.56 -2.20 -17.35
C ILE A 678 -23.41 -1.33 -18.27
N LEU A 679 -24.22 -1.93 -19.14
CA LEU A 679 -25.14 -1.21 -20.03
C LEU A 679 -26.12 -0.36 -19.23
N TYR A 680 -26.63 -0.89 -18.12
CA TYR A 680 -27.56 -0.14 -17.27
C TYR A 680 -26.89 1.08 -16.62
N HIS A 681 -25.69 0.93 -16.05
CA HIS A 681 -24.92 2.06 -15.52
C HIS A 681 -24.58 3.10 -16.60
N LEU A 682 -24.13 2.66 -17.77
CA LEU A 682 -23.80 3.56 -18.88
C LEU A 682 -25.04 4.30 -19.40
N SER A 683 -26.21 3.68 -19.40
CA SER A 683 -27.45 4.36 -19.80
C SER A 683 -27.83 5.51 -18.87
N ILE A 684 -27.57 5.36 -17.57
CA ILE A 684 -27.80 6.42 -16.57
C ILE A 684 -26.75 7.51 -16.73
N ASP A 685 -25.46 7.16 -16.80
CA ASP A 685 -24.38 8.12 -17.01
C ASP A 685 -24.64 8.92 -18.31
N PHE A 686 -24.93 8.25 -19.43
CA PHE A 686 -25.28 8.91 -20.69
C PHE A 686 -26.44 9.90 -20.55
N SER A 687 -27.49 9.55 -19.82
CA SER A 687 -28.61 10.47 -19.55
C SER A 687 -28.19 11.69 -18.75
N LEU A 688 -27.31 11.53 -17.75
CA LEU A 688 -26.80 12.64 -16.93
C LEU A 688 -25.87 13.56 -17.74
N PHE A 689 -25.01 12.99 -18.60
CA PHE A 689 -24.17 13.77 -19.51
C PHE A 689 -25.01 14.55 -20.53
N LEU A 690 -26.08 13.95 -21.08
CA LEU A 690 -27.01 14.66 -21.97
C LEU A 690 -27.67 15.84 -21.26
N VAL A 691 -28.13 15.65 -20.02
CA VAL A 691 -28.74 16.73 -19.22
C VAL A 691 -27.71 17.82 -18.89
N ALA A 692 -26.47 17.45 -18.55
CA ALA A 692 -25.43 18.41 -18.21
C ALA A 692 -24.96 19.25 -19.42
N TYR A 693 -24.63 18.59 -20.54
CA TYR A 693 -23.92 19.22 -21.65
C TYR A 693 -24.81 19.58 -22.85
N ARG A 694 -25.93 18.87 -23.08
CA ARG A 694 -26.82 19.02 -24.26
C ARG A 694 -28.31 18.98 -23.90
N THR A 695 -28.73 19.89 -23.01
CA THR A 695 -30.16 20.04 -22.62
C THR A 695 -31.11 20.23 -23.81
N ASP A 696 -30.62 20.79 -24.92
CA ASP A 696 -31.36 20.99 -26.17
C ASP A 696 -31.74 19.66 -26.86
N LEU A 697 -30.94 18.61 -26.68
CA LEU A 697 -31.20 17.27 -27.21
C LEU A 697 -31.99 16.38 -26.26
N PHE A 698 -32.12 16.77 -24.98
CA PHE A 698 -32.83 16.00 -23.95
C PHE A 698 -34.36 16.18 -24.03
N VAL A 699 -34.90 16.01 -25.23
CA VAL A 699 -36.31 16.18 -25.58
C VAL A 699 -37.20 15.06 -25.02
N ARG A 700 -38.51 15.29 -25.02
CA ARG A 700 -39.51 14.34 -24.48
C ARG A 700 -39.37 12.93 -25.07
N GLU A 701 -39.11 12.81 -26.38
CA GLU A 701 -38.96 11.52 -27.07
C GLU A 701 -37.77 10.70 -26.56
N VAL A 702 -36.65 11.37 -26.25
CA VAL A 702 -35.44 10.74 -25.67
C VAL A 702 -35.74 10.26 -24.25
N GLN A 703 -36.39 11.10 -23.45
CA GLN A 703 -36.83 10.74 -22.10
C GLN A 703 -37.81 9.56 -22.10
N ASP A 704 -38.75 9.50 -23.06
CA ASP A 704 -39.70 8.39 -23.21
C ASP A 704 -39.00 7.05 -23.48
N LYS A 705 -37.98 7.06 -24.36
CA LYS A 705 -37.19 5.85 -24.63
C LYS A 705 -36.38 5.41 -23.42
N LEU A 706 -35.75 6.34 -22.68
CA LEU A 706 -35.02 6.01 -21.45
C LEU A 706 -35.93 5.37 -20.40
N ILE A 707 -37.10 5.95 -20.16
CA ILE A 707 -38.13 5.41 -19.26
C ILE A 707 -38.55 4.00 -19.72
N LYS A 708 -38.78 3.80 -21.01
CA LYS A 708 -39.13 2.50 -21.58
C LYS A 708 -38.05 1.45 -21.33
N ILE A 709 -36.77 1.80 -21.50
CA ILE A 709 -35.64 0.89 -21.26
C ILE A 709 -35.54 0.53 -19.77
N TRP A 710 -35.58 1.52 -18.88
CA TRP A 710 -35.48 1.28 -17.43
C TRP A 710 -36.71 0.60 -16.82
N SER A 711 -37.84 0.55 -17.56
CA SER A 711 -39.03 -0.19 -17.15
C SER A 711 -38.97 -1.71 -17.42
N LEU A 712 -37.96 -2.19 -18.15
CA LEU A 712 -37.79 -3.61 -18.50
C LEU A 712 -37.60 -4.48 -17.25
N ASP A 713 -38.24 -5.65 -17.24
CA ASP A 713 -38.27 -6.52 -16.05
C ASP A 713 -36.90 -7.12 -15.70
N CYS A 714 -35.99 -7.28 -16.68
CA CYS A 714 -34.63 -7.77 -16.42
C CYS A 714 -33.82 -6.84 -15.51
N LEU A 715 -34.16 -5.54 -15.47
CA LEU A 715 -33.46 -4.54 -14.66
C LEU A 715 -34.01 -4.40 -13.23
N LYS A 716 -35.07 -5.15 -12.86
CA LYS A 716 -35.75 -5.04 -11.55
C LYS A 716 -35.28 -6.05 -10.49
N ASP A 717 -34.50 -7.08 -10.88
CA ASP A 717 -34.18 -8.23 -10.01
C ASP A 717 -33.08 -7.96 -8.95
N ASP A 718 -32.32 -6.85 -9.04
CA ASP A 718 -31.21 -6.52 -8.11
C ASP A 718 -31.48 -5.22 -7.34
N GLN A 719 -32.33 -5.28 -6.31
CA GLN A 719 -32.82 -4.09 -5.58
C GLN A 719 -31.78 -3.34 -4.73
N ALA A 720 -30.65 -3.96 -4.36
CA ALA A 720 -29.70 -3.33 -3.44
C ALA A 720 -28.61 -2.47 -4.12
N ASP A 721 -28.34 -2.67 -5.41
CA ASP A 721 -27.22 -2.02 -6.12
C ASP A 721 -27.61 -1.39 -7.46
N SER A 722 -28.89 -1.03 -7.61
CA SER A 722 -29.40 -0.43 -8.84
C SER A 722 -28.86 1.02 -9.02
N PRO A 723 -28.32 1.35 -10.21
CA PRO A 723 -27.87 2.70 -10.58
C PRO A 723 -28.86 3.83 -10.29
N ILE A 724 -30.17 3.54 -10.36
CA ILE A 724 -31.24 4.52 -10.14
C ILE A 724 -31.27 5.06 -8.70
N HIS A 725 -30.72 4.30 -7.74
CA HIS A 725 -30.57 4.72 -6.35
C HIS A 725 -29.37 5.65 -6.12
N ARG A 726 -28.65 6.04 -7.18
CA ARG A 726 -27.46 6.91 -7.12
C ARG A 726 -27.58 8.15 -8.01
N LEU A 727 -28.78 8.53 -8.42
CA LEU A 727 -29.02 9.76 -9.20
C LEU A 727 -28.50 11.00 -8.45
N PHE A 728 -28.81 11.11 -7.16
CA PHE A 728 -28.37 12.20 -6.26
C PHE A 728 -27.19 11.74 -5.40
N CYS A 729 -26.07 11.42 -6.06
CA CYS A 729 -24.80 11.16 -5.37
C CYS A 729 -23.78 12.28 -5.63
N PRO A 730 -22.75 12.45 -4.78
CA PRO A 730 -21.82 13.57 -4.89
C PRO A 730 -21.14 13.69 -6.27
N ARG A 731 -20.78 12.55 -6.88
CA ARG A 731 -20.23 12.47 -8.24
C ARG A 731 -21.19 13.09 -9.27
N ASN A 732 -22.46 12.68 -9.23
CA ASN A 732 -23.44 13.05 -10.25
C ASN A 732 -23.89 14.52 -10.08
N ILE A 733 -24.00 15.00 -8.84
CA ILE A 733 -24.26 16.43 -8.59
C ILE A 733 -23.11 17.31 -9.07
N MET A 734 -21.85 16.89 -8.86
CA MET A 734 -20.70 17.60 -9.40
C MET A 734 -20.66 17.57 -10.92
N LEU A 735 -21.01 16.44 -11.55
CA LEU A 735 -21.14 16.34 -13.01
C LEU A 735 -22.16 17.34 -13.55
N LEU A 736 -23.34 17.44 -12.93
CA LEU A 736 -24.40 18.38 -13.33
C LEU A 736 -24.00 19.85 -13.08
N ALA A 737 -23.12 20.12 -12.12
CA ALA A 737 -22.64 21.47 -11.80
C ALA A 737 -21.49 21.96 -12.71
N GLN A 738 -20.70 21.05 -13.29
CA GLN A 738 -19.54 21.37 -14.15
C GLN A 738 -19.81 22.35 -15.31
N PRO A 739 -20.95 22.28 -16.04
CA PRO A 739 -21.21 23.14 -17.19
C PRO A 739 -21.59 24.59 -16.83
N GLU A 740 -21.74 24.91 -15.53
CA GLU A 740 -22.19 26.22 -15.01
C GLU A 740 -23.50 26.72 -15.64
N ASN A 741 -24.38 25.79 -16.05
CA ASN A 741 -25.65 26.12 -16.68
C ASN A 741 -26.85 25.92 -15.74
N ASP A 742 -27.30 27.01 -15.12
CA ASP A 742 -28.42 27.00 -14.17
C ASP A 742 -29.75 26.51 -14.77
N THR A 743 -29.95 26.63 -16.09
CA THR A 743 -31.22 26.26 -16.75
C THR A 743 -31.44 24.75 -16.80
N MET A 744 -30.40 23.95 -16.57
CA MET A 744 -30.51 22.49 -16.61
C MET A 744 -31.17 21.92 -15.35
N TRP A 745 -31.10 22.62 -14.20
CA TRP A 745 -31.64 22.12 -12.91
C TRP A 745 -33.16 21.95 -12.94
N PRO A 746 -33.97 22.90 -13.47
CA PRO A 746 -35.40 22.67 -13.65
C PRO A 746 -35.72 21.57 -14.67
N ILE A 747 -34.91 21.41 -15.73
CA ILE A 747 -35.10 20.36 -16.73
C ILE A 747 -34.87 18.98 -16.11
N TYR A 748 -33.81 18.85 -15.31
CA TYR A 748 -33.53 17.64 -14.57
C TYR A 748 -34.62 17.35 -13.53
N GLY A 749 -35.09 18.36 -12.80
CA GLY A 749 -36.23 18.25 -11.89
C GLY A 749 -37.48 17.71 -12.57
N LYS A 750 -37.85 18.26 -13.74
CA LYS A 750 -38.97 17.75 -14.55
C LYS A 750 -38.76 16.31 -14.99
N PHE A 751 -37.53 15.89 -15.30
CA PHE A 751 -37.26 14.49 -15.63
C PHE A 751 -37.42 13.56 -14.42
N LEU A 752 -36.95 13.95 -13.24
CA LEU A 752 -37.16 13.20 -12.00
C LEU A 752 -38.66 13.02 -11.70
N ARG A 753 -39.47 14.06 -11.92
CA ARG A 753 -40.93 13.98 -11.81
C ARG A 753 -41.50 12.85 -12.67
N ARG A 754 -41.03 12.73 -13.92
CA ARG A 754 -41.47 11.66 -14.84
C ARG A 754 -41.01 10.27 -14.41
N LEU A 755 -39.83 10.15 -13.81
CA LEU A 755 -39.34 8.88 -13.24
C LEU A 755 -40.17 8.43 -12.02
N LEU A 756 -40.59 9.40 -11.20
CA LEU A 756 -41.50 9.20 -10.08
C LEU A 756 -42.91 8.78 -10.57
N GLU A 757 -43.45 9.45 -11.61
CA GLU A 757 -44.73 9.08 -12.22
C GLU A 757 -44.71 7.68 -12.86
N ALA A 758 -43.58 7.31 -13.47
CA ALA A 758 -43.38 5.99 -14.09
C ALA A 758 -43.09 4.87 -13.07
N LYS A 759 -42.98 5.19 -11.76
CA LYS A 759 -42.59 4.27 -10.69
C LYS A 759 -41.24 3.55 -10.92
N ILE A 760 -40.33 4.20 -11.64
CA ILE A 760 -38.95 3.72 -11.83
C ILE A 760 -38.09 4.18 -10.65
N LEU A 761 -38.30 5.42 -10.21
CA LEU A 761 -37.72 5.96 -8.98
C LEU A 761 -38.80 5.99 -7.91
N ASP A 762 -38.49 5.47 -6.72
CA ASP A 762 -39.36 5.56 -5.57
C ASP A 762 -39.12 6.83 -4.77
N GLY A 763 -40.17 7.38 -4.16
CA GLY A 763 -40.10 8.61 -3.36
C GLY A 763 -39.20 8.44 -2.13
N ASP A 764 -39.29 7.28 -1.46
CA ASP A 764 -38.41 6.93 -0.33
C ASP A 764 -36.94 6.90 -0.77
N SER A 765 -36.66 6.29 -1.92
CA SER A 765 -35.29 6.24 -2.44
C SER A 765 -34.74 7.62 -2.81
N LEU A 766 -35.56 8.51 -3.39
CA LEU A 766 -35.14 9.88 -3.69
C LEU A 766 -34.86 10.66 -2.40
N SER A 767 -35.70 10.49 -1.38
CA SER A 767 -35.52 11.10 -0.05
C SER A 767 -34.21 10.64 0.59
N ASP A 768 -33.93 9.34 0.60
CA ASP A 768 -32.70 8.79 1.16
C ASP A 768 -31.44 9.34 0.46
N GLN A 769 -31.49 9.48 -0.86
CA GLN A 769 -30.39 10.08 -1.62
C GLN A 769 -30.19 11.55 -1.25
N CYS A 770 -31.26 12.34 -1.10
CA CYS A 770 -31.16 13.75 -0.70
C CYS A 770 -30.62 13.90 0.73
N VAL A 771 -31.06 13.07 1.67
CA VAL A 771 -30.56 13.06 3.05
C VAL A 771 -29.08 12.66 3.08
N ALA A 772 -28.67 11.66 2.29
CA ALA A 772 -27.27 11.29 2.17
C ALA A 772 -26.41 12.44 1.62
N LEU A 773 -26.95 13.23 0.69
CA LEU A 773 -26.29 14.41 0.14
C LEU A 773 -26.17 15.54 1.18
N PHE A 774 -27.20 15.76 2.01
CA PHE A 774 -27.22 16.78 3.07
C PHE A 774 -26.18 16.54 4.17
N ARG A 775 -25.75 15.28 4.38
CA ARG A 775 -24.69 14.95 5.35
C ARG A 775 -23.30 15.44 4.95
N GLN A 776 -23.16 16.04 3.77
CA GLN A 776 -21.89 16.54 3.23
C GLN A 776 -21.95 18.06 3.04
N ASP A 777 -20.80 18.73 3.10
CA ASP A 777 -20.71 20.17 2.92
C ASP A 777 -20.76 20.55 1.43
N TRP A 778 -21.73 21.37 1.03
CA TRP A 778 -21.92 21.82 -0.35
C TRP A 778 -21.95 23.36 -0.44
N PRO A 779 -21.46 23.95 -1.55
CA PRO A 779 -21.55 25.39 -1.77
C PRO A 779 -22.99 25.89 -1.77
N VAL A 780 -23.25 27.02 -1.09
CA VAL A 780 -24.59 27.66 -1.02
C VAL A 780 -25.23 27.88 -2.40
N PRO A 781 -24.51 28.35 -3.44
CA PRO A 781 -25.11 28.51 -4.78
C PRO A 781 -25.65 27.20 -5.34
N LEU A 782 -24.94 26.08 -5.12
CA LEU A 782 -25.34 24.76 -5.59
C LEU A 782 -26.54 24.23 -4.82
N LEU A 783 -26.61 24.46 -3.50
CA LEU A 783 -27.78 24.11 -2.69
C LEU A 783 -29.04 24.83 -3.20
N LYS A 784 -28.95 26.12 -3.54
CA LYS A 784 -30.07 26.87 -4.13
C LYS A 784 -30.52 26.32 -5.49
N LEU A 785 -29.61 25.77 -6.28
CA LEU A 785 -29.92 25.12 -7.56
C LEU A 785 -30.56 23.74 -7.37
N LEU A 786 -30.06 22.95 -6.40
CA LEU A 786 -30.65 21.68 -5.99
C LEU A 786 -32.06 21.85 -5.42
N SER A 787 -32.29 22.91 -4.64
CA SER A 787 -33.61 23.31 -4.16
C SER A 787 -34.59 23.48 -5.33
N LYS A 788 -34.24 24.29 -6.34
CA LYS A 788 -35.06 24.48 -7.56
C LYS A 788 -35.33 23.17 -8.29
N CYS A 789 -34.33 22.30 -8.41
CA CYS A 789 -34.47 20.99 -9.03
C CYS A 789 -35.47 20.10 -8.28
N LEU A 790 -35.40 20.07 -6.95
CA LEU A 790 -36.30 19.28 -6.11
C LEU A 790 -37.73 19.82 -6.12
N THR A 791 -37.91 21.14 -6.04
CA THR A 791 -39.24 21.75 -6.17
C THR A 791 -39.91 21.35 -7.48
N GLU A 792 -39.16 21.36 -8.58
CA GLU A 792 -39.64 20.91 -9.90
C GLU A 792 -39.85 19.38 -9.98
N ALA A 793 -39.14 18.58 -9.19
CA ALA A 793 -39.35 17.13 -9.15
C ALA A 793 -40.66 16.75 -8.43
N ILE A 794 -41.11 17.57 -7.48
CA ILE A 794 -42.23 17.27 -6.58
C ILE A 794 -43.52 18.01 -6.99
N GLU A 795 -43.42 19.04 -7.82
CA GLU A 795 -44.58 19.76 -8.36
C GLU A 795 -45.53 18.76 -9.06
N ASP A 796 -46.77 18.70 -8.56
CA ASP A 796 -47.83 17.74 -8.94
C ASP A 796 -47.62 16.25 -8.57
N TYR A 797 -46.65 15.91 -7.71
CA TYR A 797 -46.50 14.53 -7.21
C TYR A 797 -47.80 14.07 -6.50
N LYS A 798 -48.46 13.06 -7.09
CA LYS A 798 -49.75 12.53 -6.65
C LYS A 798 -49.56 11.59 -5.46
N THR A 799 -50.03 12.03 -4.30
CA THR A 799 -50.01 11.25 -3.05
C THR A 799 -51.23 10.34 -3.03
N THR A 800 -51.01 9.02 -3.09
CA THR A 800 -52.10 8.03 -3.05
C THR A 800 -52.34 7.47 -1.65
N ASP A 801 -51.40 7.65 -0.73
CA ASP A 801 -51.44 7.16 0.66
C ASP A 801 -50.76 8.15 1.63
N GLU A 802 -51.00 7.97 2.94
CA GLU A 802 -50.41 8.83 4.00
C GLU A 802 -48.88 8.78 4.01
N ALA A 803 -48.28 7.67 3.54
CA ALA A 803 -46.83 7.50 3.44
C ALA A 803 -46.23 8.38 2.33
N THR A 804 -46.79 8.37 1.11
CA THR A 804 -46.37 9.25 0.02
C THR A 804 -46.60 10.72 0.33
N GLU A 805 -47.62 11.04 1.13
CA GLU A 805 -47.83 12.41 1.62
C GLU A 805 -46.71 12.87 2.56
N LYS A 806 -46.27 12.02 3.49
CA LYS A 806 -45.12 12.31 4.37
C LYS A 806 -43.83 12.49 3.57
N ILE A 807 -43.59 11.65 2.56
CA ILE A 807 -42.42 11.76 1.68
C ILE A 807 -42.45 13.07 0.90
N LYS A 808 -43.62 13.48 0.40
CA LYS A 808 -43.79 14.77 -0.29
C LYS A 808 -43.48 15.95 0.62
N TYR A 809 -43.96 15.94 1.87
CA TYR A 809 -43.61 16.97 2.85
C TYR A 809 -42.13 16.96 3.20
N LEU A 810 -41.50 15.78 3.34
CA LEU A 810 -40.08 15.65 3.65
C LEU A 810 -39.21 16.20 2.51
N LEU A 811 -39.49 15.81 1.26
CA LEU A 811 -38.76 16.31 0.10
C LEU A 811 -38.99 17.82 -0.10
N GLY A 812 -40.19 18.32 0.20
CA GLY A 812 -40.49 19.76 0.23
C GLY A 812 -39.67 20.50 1.29
N TRP A 813 -39.61 19.96 2.51
CA TRP A 813 -38.78 20.49 3.59
C TRP A 813 -37.29 20.48 3.24
N ILE A 814 -36.79 19.42 2.59
CA ILE A 814 -35.40 19.35 2.10
C ILE A 814 -35.14 20.46 1.07
N ALA A 815 -36.07 20.67 0.13
CA ALA A 815 -35.95 21.71 -0.89
C ALA A 815 -35.94 23.12 -0.26
N GLU A 816 -36.78 23.38 0.74
CA GLU A 816 -36.77 24.64 1.51
C GLU A 816 -35.46 24.80 2.31
N THR A 817 -35.00 23.74 2.98
CA THR A 817 -33.75 23.77 3.74
C THR A 817 -32.55 24.07 2.85
N TYR A 818 -32.48 23.50 1.64
CA TYR A 818 -31.46 23.85 0.65
C TYR A 818 -31.51 25.31 0.19
N HIS A 819 -32.66 25.97 0.30
CA HIS A 819 -32.82 27.38 -0.05
C HIS A 819 -32.34 28.33 1.05
N GLU A 820 -32.61 28.00 2.32
CA GLU A 820 -32.45 28.89 3.48
C GLU A 820 -31.06 28.86 4.15
N ILE A 821 -30.13 28.00 3.72
CA ILE A 821 -28.77 27.94 4.28
C ILE A 821 -27.97 29.18 3.86
N GLU A 822 -27.89 30.18 4.74
CA GLU A 822 -26.92 31.29 4.68
C GLU A 822 -25.76 30.98 5.64
N PHE A 823 -24.55 30.77 5.10
CA PHE A 823 -23.34 30.74 5.94
C PHE A 823 -22.88 32.17 6.23
N CYS A 824 -22.72 32.53 7.50
CA CYS A 824 -22.02 33.75 7.91
C CYS A 824 -20.62 33.77 7.29
N ASN A 825 -20.37 34.74 6.40
CA ASN A 825 -19.02 35.13 5.98
C ASN A 825 -18.34 35.88 7.15
N ASP A 826 -17.94 35.17 8.20
CA ASP A 826 -17.10 35.72 9.26
C ASP A 826 -15.74 35.02 9.23
N TYR A 827 -14.87 35.43 8.29
CA TYR A 827 -13.42 35.27 8.42
C TYR A 827 -12.70 36.44 7.73
N ASP A 828 -12.76 37.60 8.39
CA ASP A 828 -11.71 38.63 8.32
C ASP A 828 -11.09 38.75 9.74
N VAL A 829 -10.11 37.89 10.06
CA VAL A 829 -9.05 38.13 11.08
C VAL A 829 -7.79 37.36 10.68
#